data_AF-A0A1S8S1J2-F1
#
_entry.id   AF-A0A1S8S1J2-F1
#
_cell.length_a   1.000
_cell.length_b   1.000
_cell.length_c   1.000
_cell.angle_alpha   90.00
_cell.angle_beta   90.00
_cell.angle_gamma   90.00
#
_symmetry.space_group_name_H-M   'P 1'
#
loop_
_entity.id
_entity.type
_entity.pdbx_description
1 polymer ?
#
loop_
_entity_poly.entity_id
_entity_poly.type
_entity_poly.pdbx_seq_one_letter_code
_entity_poly.pdbx_strand_id
1 'polypeptide(L)'
;MTYKNKIRFDVGISILVVIIFIIAILFDSCWNNYIPKFLIVHVGSIEDLMNTLFTVQASVATLGTAIVALMSEVSKEKVYGMTVSKFVMQIKPVIFKHKIIILFQLLLITFGYVALGLKFYNILVALFFITMILIIIMIQDIFTVFSDPDSAVKDVSNYYLFVFKKNKAKCELIFKNIKEDIEQAIQNKNTIVIQNDLELLEKILQIILENGNKKGLLLFNNVTIDILNRIFESNNINAWIITINKLKEFYKKCNELNNENQQMYLDIFDGCFENLMNAISKLVCNDLIDKIELYSLHKELYRNVQFKKNNNNSYQKNNKYLSVFSGRLYYLNEKNAKKSNSNNEAYKFNISLFKNLKYLIAYFEYEKIDERMELVYDELLKYTKILIDEKETILEKTFFKEAFVSYGDGKKGMINYIFVIMIYLYYLVSIEDDEKLVSQTERNLISSLLKNNKSKFIDFLHKYHVNMFSKEFENFANEKLRFWERMPEDEAKSINMDYAVQNFIIMNCIYFNSNKKSLKESIIPFVKNRVIYIYSSYAGKNKDIIERKYRSYLELFLIADEQEEVISNRIKTLEDCIVEIYKENEIRNAYAVKKDNNYFRELEKICGESITKHLKEKINIFNAEVSKNENKKDILLNLTTEVSLLDRKALEEDIFELLYNITVSRLINVIRPCLLIENTKNSDEEALSIFFENLKKYGIDVETLIGYKSWFYGQKKEKQFRLFEKNCKLIKSANNSNVLIGVDSRLVYFNINKLNIKIEKMNLDDFPDIKKDTNDNYLYNITNDIYIPFSKRELEQYINDTKRKVIFELDYNFGFLDDIIGVGII
;
A
#
# COMPACT_ATOMS: atom_id res chain seq x y z
N MET A 1 -36.40 1.56 41.17
CA MET A 1 -35.48 1.67 42.33
C MET A 1 -34.07 1.28 41.87
N THR A 2 -33.03 2.08 42.11
CA THR A 2 -31.66 1.74 41.65
C THR A 2 -31.17 0.45 42.33
N TYR A 3 -30.38 -0.38 41.62
CA TYR A 3 -29.87 -1.67 42.13
C TYR A 3 -29.19 -1.55 43.51
N LYS A 4 -28.53 -0.42 43.77
CA LYS A 4 -27.87 -0.09 45.05
C LYS A 4 -28.86 0.19 46.19
N ASN A 5 -30.01 0.81 45.89
CA ASN A 5 -31.05 1.07 46.89
C ASN A 5 -31.79 -0.21 47.28
N LYS A 6 -31.94 -1.16 46.36
CA LYS A 6 -32.54 -2.46 46.64
C LYS A 6 -31.66 -3.33 47.57
N ILE A 7 -30.34 -3.29 47.39
CA ILE A 7 -29.40 -3.93 48.34
C ILE A 7 -29.56 -3.37 49.76
N ARG A 8 -29.67 -2.05 49.92
CA ARG A 8 -29.86 -1.42 51.24
C ARG A 8 -31.18 -1.82 51.90
N PHE A 9 -32.24 -1.92 51.11
CA PHE A 9 -33.54 -2.38 51.58
C PHE A 9 -33.50 -3.85 52.06
N ASP A 10 -32.89 -4.75 51.27
CA ASP A 10 -32.73 -6.16 51.64
C ASP A 10 -31.91 -6.33 52.94
N VAL A 11 -30.86 -5.52 53.13
CA VAL A 11 -30.06 -5.52 54.38
C VAL A 11 -30.87 -5.02 55.57
N GLY A 12 -31.67 -3.95 55.40
CA GLY A 12 -32.55 -3.44 56.46
C GLY A 12 -33.57 -4.48 56.93
N ILE A 13 -34.17 -5.22 56.00
CA ILE A 13 -35.08 -6.32 56.32
C ILE A 13 -34.36 -7.45 57.05
N SER A 14 -33.14 -7.81 56.62
CA SER A 14 -32.36 -8.86 57.28
C SER A 14 -32.09 -8.52 58.75
N ILE A 15 -31.79 -7.25 59.05
CA ILE A 15 -31.60 -6.77 60.43
C ILE A 15 -32.92 -6.86 61.22
N LEU A 16 -34.05 -6.46 60.62
CA LEU A 16 -35.37 -6.55 61.26
C LEU A 16 -35.73 -8.01 61.62
N VAL A 17 -35.51 -8.96 60.71
CA VAL A 17 -35.75 -10.40 60.97
C VAL A 17 -34.92 -10.90 62.14
N VAL A 18 -33.63 -10.52 62.22
CA VAL A 18 -32.74 -10.90 63.33
C VAL A 18 -33.24 -10.31 64.65
N ILE A 19 -33.67 -9.05 64.67
CA ILE A 19 -34.21 -8.39 65.87
C ILE A 19 -35.46 -9.11 66.36
N ILE A 20 -36.41 -9.42 65.47
CA ILE A 20 -37.65 -10.14 65.82
C ILE A 20 -37.32 -11.51 66.45
N PHE A 21 -36.33 -12.21 65.90
CA PHE A 21 -35.91 -13.51 66.40
C PHE A 21 -35.22 -13.43 67.77
N ILE A 22 -34.34 -12.44 67.98
CA ILE A 22 -33.67 -12.21 69.28
C ILE A 22 -34.70 -11.85 70.36
N ILE A 23 -35.65 -10.97 70.03
CA ILE A 23 -36.72 -10.58 70.94
C ILE A 23 -37.53 -11.81 71.36
N ALA A 24 -37.89 -12.69 70.43
CA ALA A 24 -38.64 -13.91 70.72
C ALA A 24 -37.89 -14.87 71.65
N ILE A 25 -36.58 -15.05 71.43
CA ILE A 25 -35.73 -15.86 72.31
C ILE A 25 -35.66 -15.28 73.72
N LEU A 26 -35.52 -13.96 73.86
CA LEU A 26 -35.49 -13.28 75.16
C LEU A 26 -36.82 -13.44 75.92
N PHE A 27 -37.94 -13.36 75.22
CA PHE A 27 -39.27 -13.58 75.80
C PHE A 27 -39.47 -15.04 76.27
N ASP A 28 -39.03 -16.04 75.49
CA ASP A 28 -39.12 -17.45 75.87
C ASP A 28 -38.11 -17.85 76.98
N SER A 29 -36.92 -17.24 77.02
CA SER A 29 -35.82 -17.67 77.90
C SER A 29 -35.72 -16.90 79.23
N CYS A 30 -35.97 -15.59 79.23
CA CYS A 30 -35.62 -14.72 80.38
C CYS A 30 -36.79 -13.93 80.98
N TRP A 31 -37.85 -13.66 80.21
CA TRP A 31 -38.88 -12.69 80.63
C TRP A 31 -40.26 -13.24 80.97
N ASN A 32 -40.49 -14.54 80.80
CA ASN A 32 -41.79 -15.15 81.14
C ASN A 32 -42.19 -14.94 82.62
N ASN A 33 -41.23 -14.68 83.51
CA ASN A 33 -41.46 -14.43 84.95
C ASN A 33 -41.57 -12.94 85.35
N TYR A 34 -41.31 -11.99 84.45
CA TYR A 34 -41.21 -10.55 84.80
C TYR A 34 -42.26 -9.66 84.09
N ILE A 35 -43.15 -10.24 83.29
CA ILE A 35 -44.15 -9.49 82.52
C ILE A 35 -45.46 -9.39 83.33
N PRO A 36 -46.06 -8.19 83.47
CA PRO A 36 -47.37 -8.03 84.11
C PRO A 36 -48.44 -8.87 83.40
N LYS A 37 -49.23 -9.63 84.17
CA LYS A 37 -50.27 -10.56 83.65
C LYS A 37 -51.27 -9.94 82.66
N PHE A 38 -51.41 -8.61 82.60
CA PHE A 38 -52.30 -7.93 81.63
C PHE A 38 -51.77 -7.90 80.18
N LEU A 39 -50.45 -8.06 79.99
CA LEU A 39 -49.80 -8.13 78.67
C LEU A 39 -49.68 -9.57 78.16
N ILE A 40 -50.02 -10.56 78.99
CA ILE A 40 -49.98 -11.98 78.67
C ILE A 40 -51.39 -12.41 78.26
N VAL A 41 -51.55 -12.84 77.01
CA VAL A 41 -52.85 -13.32 76.52
C VAL A 41 -53.20 -14.64 77.23
N HIS A 42 -54.10 -14.61 78.21
CA HIS A 42 -54.72 -15.82 78.78
C HIS A 42 -55.83 -16.30 77.83
N VAL A 43 -55.46 -17.10 76.83
CA VAL A 43 -56.42 -17.90 76.05
C VAL A 43 -56.56 -19.25 76.74
N GLY A 44 -57.79 -19.69 77.02
CA GLY A 44 -58.09 -20.97 77.70
C GLY A 44 -57.61 -22.23 76.97
N SER A 45 -57.12 -22.12 75.74
CA SER A 45 -56.50 -23.20 74.97
C SER A 45 -55.31 -22.70 74.14
N ILE A 46 -54.20 -22.39 74.82
CA ILE A 46 -52.93 -21.99 74.17
C ILE A 46 -52.49 -23.02 73.13
N GLU A 47 -52.65 -24.32 73.39
CA GLU A 47 -52.25 -25.37 72.45
C GLU A 47 -53.07 -25.34 71.14
N ASP A 48 -54.38 -25.11 71.21
CA ASP A 48 -55.23 -25.00 70.01
C ASP A 48 -54.90 -23.75 69.18
N LEU A 49 -54.65 -22.62 69.85
CA LEU A 49 -54.22 -21.40 69.19
C LEU A 49 -52.88 -21.59 68.48
N MET A 50 -51.92 -22.28 69.11
CA MET A 50 -50.58 -22.51 68.56
C MET A 50 -50.59 -23.53 67.42
N ASN A 51 -51.39 -24.59 67.53
CA ASN A 51 -51.63 -25.53 66.44
C ASN A 51 -52.28 -24.82 65.24
N THR A 52 -53.25 -23.94 65.50
CA THR A 52 -53.88 -23.11 64.46
C THR A 52 -52.86 -22.17 63.82
N LEU A 53 -52.03 -21.49 64.62
CA LEU A 53 -51.00 -20.56 64.13
C LEU A 53 -49.96 -21.25 63.26
N PHE A 54 -49.48 -22.44 63.66
CA PHE A 54 -48.58 -23.27 62.84
C PHE A 54 -49.24 -23.70 61.52
N THR A 55 -50.51 -24.09 61.57
CA THR A 55 -51.27 -24.48 60.37
C THR A 55 -51.41 -23.30 59.40
N VAL A 56 -51.68 -22.10 59.92
CA VAL A 56 -51.73 -20.87 59.13
C VAL A 56 -50.34 -20.54 58.57
N GLN A 57 -49.26 -20.66 59.36
CA GLN A 57 -47.89 -20.46 58.89
C GLN A 57 -47.53 -21.39 57.72
N ALA A 58 -47.79 -22.69 57.86
CA ALA A 58 -47.51 -23.67 56.81
C ALA A 58 -48.33 -23.40 55.53
N SER A 59 -49.60 -23.00 55.68
CA SER A 59 -50.45 -22.62 54.56
C SER A 59 -49.93 -21.38 53.83
N VAL A 60 -49.55 -20.35 54.59
CA VAL A 60 -48.97 -19.10 54.07
C VAL A 60 -47.64 -19.38 53.36
N ALA A 61 -46.74 -20.14 53.97
CA ALA A 61 -45.48 -20.57 53.36
C ALA A 61 -45.69 -21.34 52.04
N THR A 62 -46.70 -22.22 51.98
CA THR A 62 -47.06 -22.99 50.77
C THR A 62 -47.56 -22.08 49.64
N LEU A 63 -48.31 -21.01 49.96
CA LEU A 63 -48.74 -20.00 48.99
C LEU A 63 -47.55 -19.38 48.24
N GLY A 64 -46.45 -19.10 48.94
CA GLY A 64 -45.21 -18.58 48.33
C GLY A 64 -44.63 -19.54 47.28
N THR A 65 -44.70 -20.85 47.51
CA THR A 65 -44.22 -21.87 46.55
C THR A 65 -45.16 -22.00 45.34
N ALA A 66 -46.48 -21.94 45.57
CA ALA A 66 -47.48 -22.02 44.51
C ALA A 66 -47.40 -20.83 43.55
N ILE A 67 -47.20 -19.61 44.08
CA ILE A 67 -47.01 -18.40 43.28
C ILE A 67 -45.79 -18.55 42.36
N VAL A 68 -44.68 -19.09 42.83
CA VAL A 68 -43.47 -19.29 42.00
C VAL A 68 -43.64 -20.38 40.94
N ALA A 69 -44.40 -21.44 41.23
CA ALA A 69 -44.70 -22.48 40.26
C ALA A 69 -45.54 -21.94 39.09
N LEU A 70 -46.63 -21.22 39.39
CA LEU A 70 -47.49 -20.55 38.41
C LEU A 70 -46.69 -19.55 37.55
N MET A 71 -45.75 -18.86 38.19
CA MET A 71 -44.84 -17.93 37.56
C MET A 71 -43.91 -18.56 36.50
N SER A 72 -43.51 -19.83 36.67
CA SER A 72 -42.60 -20.49 35.73
C SER A 72 -43.22 -20.68 34.34
N GLU A 73 -44.54 -20.77 34.27
CA GLU A 73 -45.29 -21.02 33.03
C GLU A 73 -45.54 -19.72 32.24
N VAL A 74 -45.75 -18.60 32.94
CA VAL A 74 -46.02 -17.27 32.35
C VAL A 74 -44.73 -16.57 31.86
N SER A 75 -43.55 -16.98 32.30
CA SER A 75 -42.29 -16.23 32.12
C SER A 75 -41.31 -16.76 31.05
N LYS A 76 -41.82 -17.42 30.00
CA LYS A 76 -40.99 -17.92 28.87
C LYS A 76 -40.45 -16.81 27.96
N GLU A 77 -40.94 -15.59 28.08
CA GLU A 77 -40.46 -14.45 27.31
C GLU A 77 -38.96 -14.20 27.57
N LYS A 78 -38.21 -13.99 26.49
CA LYS A 78 -36.81 -13.60 26.53
C LYS A 78 -36.70 -12.10 26.25
N VAL A 79 -35.83 -11.45 27.00
CA VAL A 79 -35.48 -10.04 26.85
C VAL A 79 -33.96 -9.91 26.86
N TYR A 80 -33.38 -9.35 25.80
CA TYR A 80 -31.93 -9.30 25.58
C TYR A 80 -31.27 -10.68 25.70
N GLY A 81 -31.96 -11.73 25.21
CA GLY A 81 -31.55 -13.13 25.25
C GLY A 81 -31.62 -13.79 26.63
N MET A 82 -32.08 -13.04 27.66
CA MET A 82 -32.29 -13.57 29.01
C MET A 82 -33.77 -13.88 29.23
N THR A 83 -34.06 -15.10 29.67
CA THR A 83 -35.42 -15.46 30.10
C THR A 83 -35.81 -14.61 31.32
N VAL A 84 -36.97 -13.94 31.26
CA VAL A 84 -37.48 -13.12 32.38
C VAL A 84 -37.61 -13.97 33.65
N SER A 85 -38.01 -15.23 33.51
CA SER A 85 -38.01 -16.22 34.61
C SER A 85 -36.66 -16.34 35.32
N LYS A 86 -35.58 -16.50 34.54
CA LYS A 86 -34.21 -16.63 35.07
C LYS A 86 -33.78 -15.33 35.76
N PHE A 87 -34.17 -14.19 35.21
CA PHE A 87 -33.88 -12.89 35.81
C PHE A 87 -34.54 -12.72 37.18
N VAL A 88 -35.86 -12.93 37.26
CA VAL A 88 -36.65 -12.74 38.49
C VAL A 88 -36.38 -13.82 39.54
N MET A 89 -36.13 -15.07 39.14
CA MET A 89 -35.96 -16.15 40.13
C MET A 89 -34.50 -16.26 40.65
N GLN A 90 -33.50 -15.91 39.84
CA GLN A 90 -32.10 -16.21 40.13
C GLN A 90 -31.17 -14.99 40.21
N ILE A 91 -31.53 -13.88 39.55
CA ILE A 91 -30.66 -12.70 39.38
C ILE A 91 -31.13 -11.52 40.22
N LYS A 92 -32.44 -11.28 40.33
CA LYS A 92 -33.06 -10.21 41.12
C LYS A 92 -34.19 -10.84 41.94
N PRO A 93 -34.16 -10.92 43.30
CA PRO A 93 -33.45 -10.05 44.26
C PRO A 93 -31.99 -10.39 44.56
N VAL A 94 -31.24 -9.45 45.15
CA VAL A 94 -29.78 -9.59 45.35
C VAL A 94 -29.46 -10.51 46.52
N ILE A 95 -30.18 -10.36 47.65
CA ILE A 95 -29.98 -11.17 48.87
C ILE A 95 -31.05 -12.27 48.93
N PHE A 96 -32.33 -11.90 48.89
CA PHE A 96 -33.46 -12.82 48.98
C PHE A 96 -33.87 -13.37 47.59
N LYS A 97 -32.99 -14.12 46.93
CA LYS A 97 -33.37 -14.78 45.66
C LYS A 97 -34.60 -15.67 45.88
N HIS A 98 -35.59 -15.68 44.99
CA HIS A 98 -36.81 -16.47 45.22
C HIS A 98 -36.52 -17.95 45.47
N LYS A 99 -35.52 -18.54 44.79
CA LYS A 99 -35.05 -19.91 45.09
C LYS A 99 -34.56 -20.09 46.54
N ILE A 100 -33.94 -19.07 47.11
CA ILE A 100 -33.43 -19.03 48.48
C ILE A 100 -34.59 -18.78 49.45
N ILE A 101 -35.52 -17.88 49.13
CA ILE A 101 -36.72 -17.64 49.96
C ILE A 101 -37.54 -18.92 50.07
N ILE A 102 -37.78 -19.65 48.98
CA ILE A 102 -38.50 -20.94 49.02
C ILE A 102 -37.81 -21.92 49.97
N LEU A 103 -36.48 -22.05 49.87
CA LEU A 103 -35.70 -22.89 50.77
C LEU A 103 -35.85 -22.43 52.23
N PHE A 104 -35.78 -21.12 52.48
CA PHE A 104 -36.00 -20.56 53.83
C PHE A 104 -37.41 -20.80 54.34
N GLN A 105 -38.45 -20.69 53.51
CA GLN A 105 -39.83 -20.96 53.91
C GLN A 105 -39.99 -22.41 54.35
N LEU A 106 -39.43 -23.37 53.61
CA LEU A 106 -39.42 -24.78 54.00
C LEU A 106 -38.67 -25.02 55.33
N LEU A 107 -37.54 -24.35 55.54
CA LEU A 107 -36.81 -24.40 56.81
C LEU A 107 -37.60 -23.77 57.96
N LEU A 108 -38.28 -22.64 57.73
CA LEU A 108 -39.11 -21.96 58.74
C LEU A 108 -40.31 -22.80 59.17
N ILE A 109 -40.94 -23.55 58.26
CA ILE A 109 -41.98 -24.54 58.62
C ILE A 109 -41.37 -25.62 59.51
N THR A 110 -40.20 -26.14 59.14
CA THR A 110 -39.51 -27.19 59.92
C THR A 110 -39.16 -26.70 61.33
N PHE A 111 -38.64 -25.47 61.45
CA PHE A 111 -38.38 -24.84 62.74
C PHE A 111 -39.66 -24.55 63.52
N GLY A 112 -40.75 -24.17 62.84
CA GLY A 112 -42.05 -23.99 63.47
C GLY A 112 -42.58 -25.27 64.09
N TYR A 113 -42.42 -26.40 63.39
CA TYR A 113 -42.79 -27.72 63.90
C TYR A 113 -41.96 -28.10 65.15
N VAL A 114 -40.64 -27.86 65.12
CA VAL A 114 -39.77 -28.10 66.28
C VAL A 114 -40.13 -27.18 67.46
N ALA A 115 -40.40 -25.89 67.21
CA ALA A 115 -40.81 -24.95 68.24
C ALA A 115 -42.14 -25.35 68.89
N LEU A 116 -43.10 -25.84 68.10
CA LEU A 116 -44.37 -26.39 68.59
C LEU A 116 -44.14 -27.64 69.45
N GLY A 117 -43.31 -28.58 68.99
CA GLY A 117 -42.96 -29.80 69.73
C GLY A 117 -42.23 -29.55 71.06
N LEU A 118 -41.45 -28.46 71.14
CA LEU A 118 -40.71 -28.05 72.34
C LEU A 118 -41.45 -27.00 73.20
N LYS A 119 -42.68 -26.61 72.82
CA LYS A 119 -43.50 -25.59 73.50
C LYS A 119 -42.87 -24.19 73.58
N PHE A 120 -42.06 -23.80 72.58
CA PHE A 120 -41.52 -22.45 72.44
C PHE A 120 -42.49 -21.54 71.68
N TYR A 121 -43.47 -21.00 72.41
CA TYR A 121 -44.60 -20.29 71.82
C TYR A 121 -44.22 -18.93 71.21
N ASN A 122 -43.33 -18.15 71.81
CA ASN A 122 -42.96 -16.84 71.26
C ASN A 122 -42.07 -16.99 70.02
N ILE A 123 -41.19 -17.99 69.99
CA ILE A 123 -40.43 -18.36 68.79
C ILE A 123 -41.38 -18.74 67.65
N LEU A 124 -42.44 -19.53 67.92
CA LEU A 124 -43.43 -19.89 66.90
C LEU A 124 -44.14 -18.66 66.31
N VAL A 125 -44.55 -17.71 67.16
CA VAL A 125 -45.16 -16.44 66.71
C VAL A 125 -44.18 -15.61 65.87
N ALA A 126 -42.91 -15.55 66.25
CA ALA A 126 -41.89 -14.86 65.48
C ALA A 126 -41.64 -15.51 64.11
N LEU A 127 -41.57 -16.84 64.05
CA LEU A 127 -41.45 -17.58 62.80
C LEU A 127 -42.62 -17.30 61.86
N PHE A 128 -43.85 -17.23 62.39
CA PHE A 128 -45.01 -16.82 61.62
C PHE A 128 -44.85 -15.41 61.01
N PHE A 129 -44.49 -14.40 61.80
CA PHE A 129 -44.28 -13.05 61.27
C PHE A 129 -43.16 -12.98 60.23
N ILE A 130 -42.06 -13.72 60.43
CA ILE A 130 -40.97 -13.81 59.46
C ILE A 130 -41.47 -14.44 58.14
N THR A 131 -42.26 -15.52 58.19
CA THR A 131 -42.83 -16.13 56.99
C THR A 131 -43.74 -15.17 56.22
N MET A 132 -44.59 -14.41 56.93
CA MET A 132 -45.46 -13.36 56.36
C MET A 132 -44.65 -12.27 55.66
N ILE A 133 -43.63 -11.72 56.31
CA ILE A 133 -42.76 -10.67 55.73
C ILE A 133 -42.09 -11.17 54.45
N LEU A 134 -41.54 -12.38 54.46
CA LEU A 134 -40.87 -12.97 53.30
C LEU A 134 -41.82 -13.17 52.09
N ILE A 135 -43.08 -13.54 52.34
CA ILE A 135 -44.08 -13.67 51.27
C ILE A 135 -44.52 -12.31 50.74
N ILE A 136 -44.73 -11.32 51.61
CA ILE A 136 -45.06 -9.96 51.17
C ILE A 136 -43.97 -9.42 50.24
N ILE A 137 -42.69 -9.66 50.57
CA ILE A 137 -41.55 -9.28 49.71
C ILE A 137 -41.62 -10.00 48.36
N MET A 138 -41.84 -11.33 48.37
CA MET A 138 -41.99 -12.09 47.13
C MET A 138 -43.13 -11.57 46.26
N ILE A 139 -44.29 -11.30 46.86
CA ILE A 139 -45.47 -10.79 46.17
C ILE A 139 -45.18 -9.41 45.59
N GLN A 140 -44.60 -8.47 46.35
CA GLN A 140 -44.23 -7.15 45.82
C GLN A 140 -43.24 -7.24 44.66
N ASP A 141 -42.21 -8.09 44.78
CA ASP A 141 -41.21 -8.25 43.73
C ASP A 141 -41.79 -8.85 42.45
N ILE A 142 -42.74 -9.77 42.57
CA ILE A 142 -43.46 -10.32 41.42
C ILE A 142 -44.39 -9.27 40.83
N PHE A 143 -45.27 -8.65 41.62
CA PHE A 143 -46.20 -7.64 41.10
C PHE A 143 -45.49 -6.48 40.40
N THR A 144 -44.36 -6.00 40.93
CA THR A 144 -43.60 -4.91 40.28
C THR A 144 -43.05 -5.29 38.90
N VAL A 145 -42.80 -6.57 38.63
CA VAL A 145 -42.32 -7.03 37.31
C VAL A 145 -43.49 -7.26 36.34
N PHE A 146 -44.68 -7.60 36.83
CA PHE A 146 -45.86 -7.88 35.99
C PHE A 146 -46.77 -6.69 35.72
N SER A 147 -46.84 -5.73 36.63
CA SER A 147 -47.72 -4.56 36.45
C SER A 147 -47.26 -3.64 35.31
N ASP A 148 -46.00 -3.73 34.89
CA ASP A 148 -45.44 -2.92 33.81
C ASP A 148 -44.42 -3.75 33.00
N PRO A 149 -44.80 -4.30 31.83
CA PRO A 149 -43.90 -5.08 30.98
C PRO A 149 -42.62 -4.31 30.59
N ASP A 150 -42.70 -2.98 30.43
CA ASP A 150 -41.56 -2.13 30.10
C ASP A 150 -40.56 -2.02 31.28
N SER A 151 -41.04 -2.22 32.51
CA SER A 151 -40.20 -2.23 33.71
C SER A 151 -39.21 -3.40 33.71
N ALA A 152 -39.62 -4.58 33.20
CA ALA A 152 -38.77 -5.75 33.11
C ALA A 152 -37.61 -5.53 32.13
N VAL A 153 -37.92 -4.96 30.96
CA VAL A 153 -36.92 -4.58 29.93
C VAL A 153 -35.90 -3.60 30.50
N LYS A 154 -36.39 -2.55 31.18
CA LYS A 154 -35.55 -1.55 31.82
C LYS A 154 -34.64 -2.14 32.90
N ASP A 155 -35.15 -3.08 33.70
CA ASP A 155 -34.38 -3.71 34.77
C ASP A 155 -33.32 -4.69 34.26
N VAL A 156 -33.61 -5.48 33.22
CA VAL A 156 -32.60 -6.34 32.58
C VAL A 156 -31.52 -5.48 31.93
N SER A 157 -31.90 -4.40 31.23
CA SER A 157 -30.98 -3.43 30.64
C SER A 157 -30.05 -2.83 31.71
N ASN A 158 -30.61 -2.34 32.83
CA ASN A 158 -29.84 -1.80 33.95
C ASN A 158 -28.89 -2.83 34.57
N TYR A 159 -29.33 -4.09 34.68
CA TYR A 159 -28.48 -5.18 35.17
C TYR A 159 -27.30 -5.43 34.24
N TYR A 160 -27.52 -5.53 32.93
CA TYR A 160 -26.43 -5.69 31.96
C TYR A 160 -25.44 -4.54 32.00
N LEU A 161 -25.91 -3.28 32.04
CA LEU A 161 -25.03 -2.12 32.17
C LEU A 161 -24.23 -2.14 33.48
N PHE A 162 -24.84 -2.57 34.59
CA PHE A 162 -24.15 -2.72 35.88
C PHE A 162 -23.08 -3.82 35.86
N VAL A 163 -23.39 -4.99 35.30
CA VAL A 163 -22.43 -6.10 35.18
C VAL A 163 -21.27 -5.69 34.29
N PHE A 164 -21.56 -5.02 33.17
CA PHE A 164 -20.56 -4.54 32.24
C PHE A 164 -19.59 -3.54 32.91
N LYS A 165 -20.09 -2.63 33.76
CA LYS A 165 -19.25 -1.70 34.53
C LYS A 165 -18.36 -2.39 35.58
N LYS A 166 -18.83 -3.46 36.22
CA LYS A 166 -18.13 -4.10 37.36
C LYS A 166 -17.28 -5.31 37.02
N ASN A 167 -17.63 -6.12 36.02
CA ASN A 167 -17.02 -7.44 35.83
C ASN A 167 -16.71 -7.74 34.35
N LYS A 168 -15.44 -7.54 33.97
CA LYS A 168 -14.95 -7.72 32.60
C LYS A 168 -15.11 -9.15 32.06
N ALA A 169 -15.10 -10.17 32.92
CA ALA A 169 -15.19 -11.58 32.50
C ALA A 169 -16.60 -12.01 32.05
N LYS A 170 -17.64 -11.25 32.39
CA LYS A 170 -19.03 -11.56 32.00
C LYS A 170 -19.51 -10.78 30.76
N CYS A 171 -18.66 -9.91 30.20
CA CYS A 171 -19.00 -9.10 29.03
C CYS A 171 -19.31 -9.97 27.79
N GLU A 172 -18.55 -11.03 27.56
CA GLU A 172 -18.75 -11.95 26.41
C GLU A 172 -20.12 -12.63 26.44
N LEU A 173 -20.58 -13.04 27.63
CA LEU A 173 -21.90 -13.65 27.80
C LEU A 173 -23.03 -12.67 27.46
N ILE A 174 -22.89 -11.39 27.83
CA ILE A 174 -23.90 -10.36 27.51
C ILE A 174 -24.00 -10.20 25.99
N PHE A 175 -22.88 -10.06 25.31
CA PHE A 175 -22.85 -9.94 23.85
C PHE A 175 -23.41 -11.19 23.15
N LYS A 176 -23.09 -12.38 23.66
CA LYS A 176 -23.66 -13.63 23.17
C LYS A 176 -25.19 -13.64 23.31
N ASN A 177 -25.73 -13.24 24.46
CA ASN A 177 -27.17 -13.21 24.67
C ASN A 177 -27.88 -12.21 23.75
N ILE A 178 -27.31 -11.01 23.58
CA ILE A 178 -27.86 -9.99 22.66
C ILE A 178 -27.90 -10.54 21.22
N LYS A 179 -26.83 -11.19 20.78
CA LYS A 179 -26.77 -11.85 19.48
C LYS A 179 -27.82 -12.97 19.35
N GLU A 180 -27.93 -13.79 20.41
CA GLU A 180 -28.99 -14.75 20.74
C GLU A 180 -30.40 -14.26 20.32
N ASP A 181 -30.71 -13.08 20.84
CA ASP A 181 -32.04 -12.47 20.77
C ASP A 181 -32.30 -11.84 19.41
N ILE A 182 -31.32 -11.14 18.85
CA ILE A 182 -31.43 -10.56 17.51
C ILE A 182 -31.65 -11.66 16.46
N GLU A 183 -30.97 -12.80 16.56
CA GLU A 183 -31.18 -13.93 15.64
C GLU A 183 -32.60 -14.48 15.69
N GLN A 184 -33.17 -14.62 16.89
CA GLN A 184 -34.56 -15.02 17.07
C GLN A 184 -35.51 -13.94 16.55
N ALA A 185 -35.20 -12.67 16.80
CA ALA A 185 -36.00 -11.54 16.33
C ALA A 185 -36.01 -11.44 14.79
N ILE A 186 -34.88 -11.76 14.14
CA ILE A 186 -34.78 -11.86 12.68
C ILE A 186 -35.72 -12.95 12.16
N GLN A 187 -35.67 -14.16 12.72
CA GLN A 187 -36.53 -15.28 12.31
C GLN A 187 -38.02 -14.94 12.47
N ASN A 188 -38.36 -14.26 13.57
CA ASN A 188 -39.73 -13.87 13.88
C ASN A 188 -40.15 -12.53 13.25
N LYS A 189 -39.27 -11.88 12.46
CA LYS A 189 -39.46 -10.55 11.87
C LYS A 189 -39.85 -9.46 12.88
N ASN A 190 -39.43 -9.58 14.13
CA ASN A 190 -39.75 -8.64 15.20
C ASN A 190 -38.74 -7.48 15.24
N THR A 191 -39.10 -6.35 14.63
CA THR A 191 -38.21 -5.18 14.52
C THR A 191 -38.06 -4.39 15.82
N ILE A 192 -39.03 -4.51 16.75
CA ILE A 192 -38.99 -3.80 18.05
C ILE A 192 -37.88 -4.38 18.92
N VAL A 193 -37.73 -5.70 18.94
CA VAL A 193 -36.65 -6.37 19.69
C VAL A 193 -35.29 -5.98 19.12
N ILE A 194 -35.13 -6.00 17.80
CA ILE A 194 -33.88 -5.55 17.14
C ILE A 194 -33.54 -4.11 17.54
N GLN A 195 -34.52 -3.20 17.51
CA GLN A 195 -34.28 -1.81 17.92
C GLN A 195 -33.81 -1.72 19.38
N ASN A 196 -34.50 -2.38 20.30
CA ASN A 196 -34.18 -2.38 21.72
C ASN A 196 -32.77 -2.94 21.99
N ASP A 197 -32.39 -4.01 21.29
CA ASP A 197 -31.09 -4.65 21.43
C ASP A 197 -29.95 -3.76 20.92
N LEU A 198 -30.15 -3.11 19.77
CA LEU A 198 -29.18 -2.14 19.25
C LEU A 198 -29.09 -0.87 20.12
N GLU A 199 -30.19 -0.45 20.77
CA GLU A 199 -30.17 0.63 21.78
C GLU A 199 -29.37 0.25 23.02
N LEU A 200 -29.45 -1.01 23.46
CA LEU A 200 -28.60 -1.50 24.54
C LEU A 200 -27.12 -1.53 24.11
N LEU A 201 -26.82 -1.97 22.89
CA LEU A 201 -25.46 -1.93 22.35
C LEU A 201 -24.90 -0.50 22.31
N GLU A 202 -25.70 0.50 21.96
CA GLU A 202 -25.30 1.90 22.02
C GLU A 202 -24.88 2.33 23.43
N LYS A 203 -25.68 1.96 24.44
CA LYS A 203 -25.38 2.26 25.85
C LYS A 203 -24.13 1.54 26.33
N ILE A 204 -23.90 0.30 25.86
CA ILE A 204 -22.67 -0.46 26.14
C ILE A 204 -21.47 0.24 25.49
N LEU A 205 -21.59 0.67 24.23
CA LEU A 205 -20.55 1.41 23.52
C LEU A 205 -20.16 2.68 24.28
N GLN A 206 -21.15 3.44 24.74
CA GLN A 206 -20.90 4.63 25.56
C GLN A 206 -20.05 4.31 26.81
N ILE A 207 -20.37 3.23 27.52
CA ILE A 207 -19.59 2.79 28.68
C ILE A 207 -18.16 2.37 28.29
N ILE A 208 -17.99 1.71 27.14
CA ILE A 208 -16.66 1.31 26.64
C ILE A 208 -15.80 2.54 26.36
N LEU A 209 -16.39 3.54 25.68
CA LEU A 209 -15.73 4.78 25.29
C LEU A 209 -15.37 5.63 26.53
N GLU A 210 -16.31 5.84 27.46
CA GLU A 210 -16.08 6.59 28.71
C GLU A 210 -14.96 5.98 29.56
N ASN A 211 -14.84 4.64 29.60
CA ASN A 211 -13.82 3.95 30.39
C ASN A 211 -12.49 3.73 29.65
N GLY A 212 -12.38 4.12 28.38
CA GLY A 212 -11.18 3.90 27.59
C GLY A 212 -10.82 2.41 27.41
N ASN A 213 -11.81 1.52 27.37
CA ASN A 213 -11.57 0.07 27.33
C ASN A 213 -11.31 -0.46 25.90
N LYS A 214 -10.05 -0.39 25.44
CA LYS A 214 -9.64 -0.88 24.11
C LYS A 214 -10.01 -2.35 23.82
N LYS A 215 -9.86 -3.25 24.81
CA LYS A 215 -10.22 -4.67 24.63
C LYS A 215 -11.74 -4.85 24.48
N GLY A 216 -12.52 -4.08 25.25
CA GLY A 216 -13.97 -4.05 25.13
C GLY A 216 -14.43 -3.54 23.77
N LEU A 217 -13.77 -2.51 23.24
CA LEU A 217 -14.06 -1.96 21.92
C LEU A 217 -13.82 -2.96 20.79
N LEU A 218 -12.71 -3.71 20.84
CA LEU A 218 -12.42 -4.77 19.87
C LEU A 218 -13.52 -5.84 19.87
N LEU A 219 -13.93 -6.28 21.07
CA LEU A 219 -14.98 -7.28 21.20
C LEU A 219 -16.34 -6.74 20.74
N PHE A 220 -16.65 -5.48 21.04
CA PHE A 220 -17.84 -4.79 20.54
C PHE A 220 -17.86 -4.74 19.01
N ASN A 221 -16.76 -4.36 18.36
CA ASN A 221 -16.67 -4.31 16.90
C ASN A 221 -16.98 -5.68 16.29
N ASN A 222 -16.31 -6.74 16.76
CA ASN A 222 -16.48 -8.09 16.22
C ASN A 222 -17.92 -8.60 16.34
N VAL A 223 -18.54 -8.41 17.51
CA VAL A 223 -19.93 -8.83 17.75
C VAL A 223 -20.91 -8.02 16.91
N THR A 224 -20.69 -6.70 16.83
CA THR A 224 -21.56 -5.82 16.07
C THR A 224 -21.49 -6.13 14.59
N ILE A 225 -20.31 -6.39 14.02
CA ILE A 225 -20.15 -6.80 12.62
C ILE A 225 -21.01 -8.04 12.31
N ASP A 226 -20.91 -9.09 13.14
CA ASP A 226 -21.67 -10.34 12.95
C ASP A 226 -23.19 -10.09 13.04
N ILE A 227 -23.63 -9.32 14.03
CA ILE A 227 -25.04 -8.91 14.18
C ILE A 227 -25.54 -8.16 12.95
N LEU A 228 -24.81 -7.12 12.50
CA LEU A 228 -25.18 -6.30 11.35
C LEU A 228 -25.28 -7.14 10.08
N ASN A 229 -24.30 -8.02 9.84
CA ASN A 229 -24.31 -8.90 8.67
C ASN A 229 -25.53 -9.83 8.67
N ARG A 230 -25.88 -10.45 9.80
CA ARG A 230 -27.10 -11.28 9.91
C ARG A 230 -28.37 -10.51 9.62
N ILE A 231 -28.48 -9.27 10.13
CA ILE A 231 -29.64 -8.42 9.86
C ILE A 231 -29.72 -8.05 8.37
N PHE A 232 -28.60 -7.70 7.75
CA PHE A 232 -28.57 -7.35 6.32
C PHE A 232 -28.85 -8.55 5.41
N GLU A 233 -28.47 -9.76 5.81
CA GLU A 233 -28.78 -11.02 5.09
C GLU A 233 -30.26 -11.42 5.20
N SER A 234 -30.98 -10.97 6.23
CA SER A 234 -32.34 -11.43 6.51
C SER A 234 -33.44 -10.93 5.56
N ASN A 235 -33.10 -10.05 4.60
CA ASN A 235 -34.07 -9.42 3.68
C ASN A 235 -35.25 -8.69 4.36
N ASN A 236 -35.07 -8.21 5.60
CA ASN A 236 -36.08 -7.44 6.32
C ASN A 236 -35.80 -5.93 6.19
N ILE A 237 -36.52 -5.27 5.28
CA ILE A 237 -36.38 -3.83 4.96
C ILE A 237 -36.47 -2.93 6.21
N ASN A 238 -37.43 -3.18 7.10
CA ASN A 238 -37.61 -2.36 8.30
C ASN A 238 -36.44 -2.54 9.27
N ALA A 239 -35.94 -3.78 9.41
CA ALA A 239 -34.76 -4.05 10.22
C ALA A 239 -33.52 -3.36 9.64
N TRP A 240 -33.37 -3.32 8.31
CA TRP A 240 -32.27 -2.60 7.64
C TRP A 240 -32.30 -1.10 7.95
N ILE A 241 -33.47 -0.45 7.83
CA ILE A 241 -33.61 0.99 8.10
C ILE A 241 -33.20 1.32 9.54
N ILE A 242 -33.74 0.58 10.51
CA ILE A 242 -33.40 0.75 11.94
C ILE A 242 -31.90 0.59 12.15
N THR A 243 -31.33 -0.46 11.55
CA THR A 243 -29.93 -0.83 11.72
C THR A 243 -28.96 0.19 11.13
N ILE A 244 -29.25 0.72 9.94
CA ILE A 244 -28.41 1.74 9.29
C ILE A 244 -28.42 3.05 10.09
N ASN A 245 -29.59 3.49 10.55
CA ASN A 245 -29.70 4.69 11.39
C ASN A 245 -28.97 4.50 12.72
N LYS A 246 -29.02 3.29 13.29
CA LYS A 246 -28.33 2.97 14.54
C LYS A 246 -26.81 2.88 14.38
N LEU A 247 -26.34 2.36 13.24
CA LEU A 247 -24.92 2.37 12.88
C LEU A 247 -24.38 3.80 12.81
N LYS A 248 -25.14 4.75 12.25
CA LYS A 248 -24.79 6.17 12.26
C LYS A 248 -24.65 6.71 13.68
N GLU A 249 -25.56 6.38 14.59
CA GLU A 249 -25.47 6.80 15.99
C GLU A 249 -24.24 6.21 16.70
N PHE A 250 -23.86 4.96 16.40
CA PHE A 250 -22.62 4.37 16.94
C PHE A 250 -21.38 5.19 16.55
N TYR A 251 -21.23 5.53 15.27
CA TYR A 251 -20.11 6.33 14.79
C TYR A 251 -20.15 7.76 15.34
N LYS A 252 -21.31 8.41 15.30
CA LYS A 252 -21.50 9.76 15.85
C LYS A 252 -21.05 9.83 17.31
N LYS A 253 -21.51 8.89 18.13
CA LYS A 253 -21.19 8.85 19.56
C LYS A 253 -19.72 8.58 19.82
N CYS A 254 -19.09 7.71 19.03
CA CYS A 254 -17.64 7.50 19.07
C CYS A 254 -16.88 8.78 18.73
N ASN A 255 -17.31 9.53 17.72
CA ASN A 255 -16.66 10.76 17.30
C ASN A 255 -16.84 11.91 18.32
N GLU A 256 -18.01 12.03 18.95
CA GLU A 256 -18.31 13.06 19.95
C GLU A 256 -17.58 12.84 21.29
N LEU A 257 -17.37 11.59 21.67
CA LEU A 257 -16.67 11.23 22.92
C LEU A 257 -15.14 11.17 22.77
N ASN A 258 -14.60 11.33 21.57
CA ASN A 258 -13.17 11.39 21.35
C ASN A 258 -12.61 12.75 21.78
N ASN A 259 -11.54 12.73 22.59
CA ASN A 259 -10.83 13.91 23.07
C ASN A 259 -9.33 13.78 22.76
N GLU A 260 -8.56 14.87 22.90
CA GLU A 260 -7.12 14.91 22.65
C GLU A 260 -6.33 13.83 23.43
N ASN A 261 -6.78 13.51 24.64
CA ASN A 261 -6.11 12.54 25.52
C ASN A 261 -6.56 11.08 25.32
N GLN A 262 -7.70 10.85 24.67
CA GLN A 262 -8.28 9.52 24.52
C GLN A 262 -9.04 9.41 23.20
N GLN A 263 -8.36 8.93 22.17
CA GLN A 263 -8.94 8.67 20.86
C GLN A 263 -9.21 7.18 20.67
N MET A 264 -10.47 6.86 20.37
CA MET A 264 -10.96 5.54 20.02
C MET A 264 -11.63 5.58 18.66
N TYR A 265 -11.45 4.51 17.90
CA TYR A 265 -11.98 4.42 16.54
C TYR A 265 -12.71 3.10 16.40
N LEU A 266 -13.89 3.16 15.79
CA LEU A 266 -14.66 1.98 15.43
C LEU A 266 -14.11 1.40 14.14
N ASP A 267 -14.18 0.08 14.05
CA ASP A 267 -13.74 -0.66 12.88
C ASP A 267 -14.82 -1.70 12.56
N ILE A 268 -16.01 -1.19 12.22
CA ILE A 268 -17.21 -1.99 11.95
C ILE A 268 -17.52 -1.98 10.46
N PHE A 269 -17.32 -0.83 9.81
CA PHE A 269 -17.75 -0.57 8.44
C PHE A 269 -17.12 -1.54 7.46
N ASP A 270 -15.81 -1.78 7.58
CA ASP A 270 -15.11 -2.69 6.67
C ASP A 270 -15.63 -4.13 6.76
N GLY A 271 -15.99 -4.58 7.98
CA GLY A 271 -16.50 -5.94 8.22
C GLY A 271 -17.93 -6.18 7.75
N CYS A 272 -18.73 -5.13 7.59
CA CYS A 272 -20.11 -5.22 7.09
C CYS A 272 -20.32 -4.54 5.73
N PHE A 273 -19.24 -4.10 5.06
CA PHE A 273 -19.29 -3.25 3.87
C PHE A 273 -20.19 -3.82 2.77
N GLU A 274 -19.94 -5.06 2.33
CA GLU A 274 -20.68 -5.65 1.21
C GLU A 274 -22.17 -5.79 1.48
N ASN A 275 -22.53 -6.31 2.67
CA ASN A 275 -23.92 -6.50 3.06
C ASN A 275 -24.65 -5.17 3.26
N LEU A 276 -23.98 -4.17 3.84
CA LEU A 276 -24.50 -2.81 4.00
C LEU A 276 -24.77 -2.16 2.64
N MET A 277 -23.81 -2.20 1.70
CA MET A 277 -23.98 -1.60 0.37
C MET A 277 -25.12 -2.26 -0.41
N ASN A 278 -25.24 -3.59 -0.32
CA ASN A 278 -26.35 -4.33 -0.91
C ASN A 278 -27.72 -3.93 -0.31
N ALA A 279 -27.79 -3.76 1.01
CA ALA A 279 -29.02 -3.33 1.68
C ALA A 279 -29.41 -1.90 1.27
N ILE A 280 -28.46 -0.96 1.27
CA ILE A 280 -28.68 0.43 0.83
C ILE A 280 -29.17 0.46 -0.62
N SER A 281 -28.51 -0.27 -1.53
CA SER A 281 -28.91 -0.30 -2.94
C SER A 281 -30.35 -0.82 -3.13
N LYS A 282 -30.75 -1.86 -2.39
CA LYS A 282 -32.14 -2.35 -2.41
C LYS A 282 -33.12 -1.32 -1.84
N LEU A 283 -32.74 -0.54 -0.83
CA LEU A 283 -33.57 0.56 -0.32
C LEU A 283 -33.75 1.68 -1.36
N VAL A 284 -32.71 1.99 -2.13
CA VAL A 284 -32.79 2.94 -3.26
C VAL A 284 -33.77 2.44 -4.31
N CYS A 285 -33.65 1.19 -4.75
CA CYS A 285 -34.55 0.61 -5.77
C CYS A 285 -36.01 0.52 -5.32
N ASN A 286 -36.27 0.52 -4.01
CA ASN A 286 -37.61 0.51 -3.43
C ASN A 286 -38.13 1.91 -3.05
N ASP A 287 -37.41 2.98 -3.36
CA ASP A 287 -37.75 4.37 -3.00
C ASP A 287 -37.92 4.59 -1.48
N LEU A 288 -37.06 3.94 -0.69
CA LEU A 288 -37.06 4.01 0.78
C LEU A 288 -35.82 4.69 1.35
N ILE A 289 -35.03 5.34 0.50
CA ILE A 289 -33.75 5.93 0.89
C ILE A 289 -33.90 7.07 1.89
N ASP A 290 -34.99 7.85 1.79
CA ASP A 290 -35.28 8.97 2.69
C ASP A 290 -35.60 8.52 4.13
N LYS A 291 -35.83 7.22 4.34
CA LYS A 291 -36.01 6.65 5.69
C LYS A 291 -34.68 6.43 6.42
N ILE A 292 -33.54 6.58 5.74
CA ILE A 292 -32.21 6.43 6.34
C ILE A 292 -31.39 7.73 6.27
N GLU A 293 -30.62 8.01 7.30
CA GLU A 293 -29.71 9.16 7.35
C GLU A 293 -28.35 8.85 6.68
N LEU A 294 -28.38 8.40 5.41
CA LEU A 294 -27.19 7.89 4.71
C LEU A 294 -26.02 8.88 4.65
N TYR A 295 -26.30 10.14 4.30
CA TYR A 295 -25.25 11.16 4.18
C TYR A 295 -24.64 11.53 5.54
N SER A 296 -25.45 11.46 6.59
CA SER A 296 -24.98 11.63 7.96
C SER A 296 -24.07 10.48 8.36
N LEU A 297 -24.46 9.23 8.07
CA LEU A 297 -23.59 8.06 8.26
C LEU A 297 -22.26 8.23 7.52
N HIS A 298 -22.32 8.61 6.24
CA HIS A 298 -21.13 8.77 5.41
C HIS A 298 -20.15 9.79 6.00
N LYS A 299 -20.66 10.94 6.47
CA LYS A 299 -19.87 11.95 7.19
C LYS A 299 -19.22 11.40 8.45
N GLU A 300 -20.00 10.69 9.28
CA GLU A 300 -19.49 10.15 10.55
C GLU A 300 -18.44 9.06 10.35
N LEU A 301 -18.51 8.30 9.26
CA LEU A 301 -17.46 7.35 8.88
C LEU A 301 -16.13 8.04 8.57
N TYR A 302 -16.15 9.15 7.81
CA TYR A 302 -14.95 9.96 7.55
C TYR A 302 -14.38 10.60 8.82
N ARG A 303 -15.25 11.12 9.70
CA ARG A 303 -14.83 11.64 11.02
C ARG A 303 -14.12 10.56 11.86
N ASN A 304 -14.53 9.30 11.74
CA ASN A 304 -13.97 8.17 12.49
C ASN A 304 -12.73 7.52 11.86
N VAL A 305 -12.13 8.11 10.83
CA VAL A 305 -10.87 7.57 10.25
C VAL A 305 -9.69 7.80 11.18
N GLN A 306 -8.93 6.73 11.42
CA GLN A 306 -7.63 6.73 12.08
C GLN A 306 -6.51 6.73 11.03
N PHE A 307 -5.66 7.75 11.08
CA PHE A 307 -4.43 7.83 10.29
C PHE A 307 -3.24 7.32 11.09
N LYS A 308 -2.32 6.64 10.41
CA LYS A 308 -0.99 6.31 10.93
C LYS A 308 0.06 6.98 10.05
N LYS A 309 0.99 7.71 10.67
CA LYS A 309 2.07 8.41 9.96
C LYS A 309 3.31 7.51 9.86
N ASN A 310 3.93 7.46 8.68
CA ASN A 310 5.22 6.83 8.45
C ASN A 310 6.02 7.65 7.43
N ASN A 311 7.18 8.19 7.83
CA ASN A 311 8.11 8.94 6.98
C ASN A 311 7.42 9.91 6.00
N ASN A 312 6.67 10.87 6.55
CA ASN A 312 5.86 11.90 5.86
C ASN A 312 4.56 11.43 5.16
N ASN A 313 4.30 10.12 5.05
CA ASN A 313 3.05 9.61 4.48
C ASN A 313 2.05 9.23 5.58
N SER A 314 0.81 9.68 5.46
CA SER A 314 -0.32 9.21 6.27
C SER A 314 -1.01 8.05 5.55
N TYR A 315 -1.32 6.98 6.27
CA TYR A 315 -2.14 5.90 5.74
C TYR A 315 -3.33 5.62 6.64
N GLN A 316 -4.46 5.35 6.00
CA GLN A 316 -5.70 4.97 6.62
C GLN A 316 -5.59 3.58 7.28
N LYS A 317 -5.96 3.46 8.55
CA LYS A 317 -5.86 2.21 9.32
C LYS A 317 -7.17 1.43 9.40
N ASN A 318 -8.30 2.12 9.55
CA ASN A 318 -9.67 1.57 9.61
C ASN A 318 -10.54 2.20 8.51
N ASN A 319 -11.70 1.59 8.23
CA ASN A 319 -12.67 2.04 7.24
C ASN A 319 -12.12 2.11 5.80
N LYS A 320 -11.22 1.20 5.44
CA LYS A 320 -10.43 1.18 4.18
C LYS A 320 -11.29 1.25 2.92
N TYR A 321 -12.52 0.74 2.97
CA TYR A 321 -13.43 0.76 1.82
C TYR A 321 -14.16 2.11 1.61
N LEU A 322 -13.90 3.14 2.43
CA LEU A 322 -14.57 4.44 2.29
C LEU A 322 -14.34 5.08 0.92
N SER A 323 -13.11 5.03 0.41
CA SER A 323 -12.79 5.62 -0.90
C SER A 323 -13.51 4.97 -2.09
N VAL A 324 -14.24 3.87 -1.88
CA VAL A 324 -15.06 3.21 -2.91
C VAL A 324 -16.55 3.18 -2.56
N PHE A 325 -16.98 3.88 -1.50
CA PHE A 325 -18.36 3.87 -1.00
C PHE A 325 -19.36 4.25 -2.10
N SER A 326 -19.22 5.41 -2.73
CA SER A 326 -20.13 5.89 -3.77
C SER A 326 -20.05 5.03 -5.03
N GLY A 327 -18.84 4.60 -5.41
CA GLY A 327 -18.62 3.72 -6.57
C GLY A 327 -19.30 2.35 -6.42
N ARG A 328 -19.20 1.73 -5.24
CA ARG A 328 -19.84 0.44 -4.96
C ARG A 328 -21.36 0.54 -5.00
N LEU A 329 -21.93 1.61 -4.42
CA LEU A 329 -23.37 1.85 -4.47
C LEU A 329 -23.87 2.02 -5.90
N TYR A 330 -23.15 2.79 -6.73
CA TYR A 330 -23.50 2.95 -8.14
C TYR A 330 -23.57 1.59 -8.88
N TYR A 331 -22.54 0.74 -8.77
CA TYR A 331 -22.54 -0.56 -9.43
C TYR A 331 -23.70 -1.47 -8.98
N LEU A 332 -24.01 -1.46 -7.68
CA LEU A 332 -25.11 -2.24 -7.13
C LEU A 332 -26.46 -1.68 -7.57
N ASN A 333 -26.60 -0.35 -7.64
CA ASN A 333 -27.82 0.31 -8.12
C ASN A 333 -28.06 -0.02 -9.59
N GLU A 334 -27.06 0.06 -10.46
CA GLU A 334 -27.21 -0.30 -11.87
C GLU A 334 -27.61 -1.76 -12.04
N LYS A 335 -27.01 -2.66 -11.26
CA LYS A 335 -27.34 -4.09 -11.29
C LYS A 335 -28.77 -4.37 -10.79
N ASN A 336 -29.21 -3.69 -9.73
CA ASN A 336 -30.50 -3.91 -9.10
C ASN A 336 -31.63 -3.20 -9.85
N ALA A 337 -31.43 -1.97 -10.32
CA ALA A 337 -32.42 -1.19 -11.06
C ALA A 337 -32.85 -1.88 -12.36
N LYS A 338 -31.90 -2.53 -13.07
CA LYS A 338 -32.20 -3.37 -14.24
C LYS A 338 -33.13 -4.54 -13.91
N LYS A 339 -33.12 -5.04 -12.67
CA LYS A 339 -34.00 -6.14 -12.22
C LYS A 339 -35.36 -5.65 -11.71
N SER A 340 -35.41 -4.47 -11.12
CA SER A 340 -36.61 -3.91 -10.47
C SER A 340 -37.33 -2.83 -11.28
N ASN A 341 -36.88 -2.50 -12.51
CA ASN A 341 -37.39 -1.40 -13.33
C ASN A 341 -37.38 -0.02 -12.63
N SER A 342 -36.49 0.19 -11.66
CA SER A 342 -36.38 1.42 -10.85
C SER A 342 -35.23 2.33 -11.31
N ASN A 343 -35.09 2.50 -12.64
CA ASN A 343 -33.95 3.20 -13.24
C ASN A 343 -33.94 4.70 -12.90
N ASN A 344 -35.11 5.32 -12.70
CA ASN A 344 -35.21 6.75 -12.42
C ASN A 344 -34.76 7.09 -10.98
N GLU A 345 -35.13 6.25 -10.02
CA GLU A 345 -34.76 6.38 -8.61
C GLU A 345 -33.25 6.20 -8.44
N ALA A 346 -32.69 5.15 -9.06
CA ALA A 346 -31.25 4.91 -9.10
C ALA A 346 -30.50 6.08 -9.76
N TYR A 347 -30.99 6.58 -10.89
CA TYR A 347 -30.38 7.73 -11.58
C TYR A 347 -30.34 8.99 -10.70
N LYS A 348 -31.45 9.34 -10.03
CA LYS A 348 -31.50 10.49 -9.11
C LYS A 348 -30.54 10.32 -7.93
N PHE A 349 -30.49 9.11 -7.36
CA PHE A 349 -29.62 8.79 -6.25
C PHE A 349 -28.13 8.85 -6.62
N ASN A 350 -27.77 8.36 -7.82
CA ASN A 350 -26.38 8.43 -8.30
C ASN A 350 -25.91 9.89 -8.48
N ILE A 351 -26.81 10.82 -8.87
CA ILE A 351 -26.50 12.26 -8.86
C ILE A 351 -26.31 12.80 -7.45
N SER A 352 -27.14 12.36 -6.48
CA SER A 352 -27.03 12.85 -5.10
C SER A 352 -25.79 12.35 -4.37
N LEU A 353 -25.25 11.18 -4.72
CA LEU A 353 -23.93 10.71 -4.24
C LEU A 353 -22.82 11.73 -4.58
N PHE A 354 -22.77 12.21 -5.82
CA PHE A 354 -21.80 13.23 -6.24
C PHE A 354 -21.94 14.52 -5.43
N LYS A 355 -23.18 15.00 -5.25
CA LYS A 355 -23.47 16.20 -4.45
C LYS A 355 -23.06 16.05 -3.00
N ASN A 356 -23.27 14.86 -2.42
CA ASN A 356 -22.84 14.56 -1.06
C ASN A 356 -21.31 14.61 -0.91
N LEU A 357 -20.54 14.09 -1.86
CA LEU A 357 -19.07 14.18 -1.83
C LEU A 357 -18.59 15.65 -1.83
N LYS A 358 -19.21 16.51 -2.64
CA LYS A 358 -18.94 17.96 -2.61
C LYS A 358 -19.27 18.58 -1.25
N TYR A 359 -20.40 18.20 -0.64
CA TYR A 359 -20.76 18.66 0.69
C TYR A 359 -19.73 18.24 1.75
N LEU A 360 -19.25 16.99 1.69
CA LEU A 360 -18.21 16.48 2.60
C LEU A 360 -16.89 17.23 2.44
N ILE A 361 -16.48 17.54 1.21
CA ILE A 361 -15.30 18.37 0.93
C ILE A 361 -15.44 19.73 1.62
N ALA A 362 -16.57 20.43 1.38
CA ALA A 362 -16.83 21.73 2.00
C ALA A 362 -16.87 21.67 3.54
N TYR A 363 -17.39 20.57 4.10
CA TYR A 363 -17.42 20.35 5.55
C TYR A 363 -16.02 20.18 6.14
N PHE A 364 -15.19 19.28 5.59
CA PHE A 364 -13.85 19.04 6.14
C PHE A 364 -12.88 20.20 5.90
N GLU A 365 -13.12 20.98 4.85
CA GLU A 365 -12.42 22.23 4.63
C GLU A 365 -12.74 23.26 5.73
N TYR A 366 -14.02 23.41 6.10
CA TYR A 366 -14.41 24.28 7.21
C TYR A 366 -13.76 23.86 8.54
N GLU A 367 -13.69 22.56 8.79
CA GLU A 367 -13.05 21.97 9.98
C GLU A 367 -11.50 22.00 9.92
N LYS A 368 -10.90 22.38 8.78
CA LYS A 368 -9.45 22.41 8.53
C LYS A 368 -8.75 21.06 8.76
N ILE A 369 -9.33 19.98 8.23
CA ILE A 369 -8.77 18.63 8.36
C ILE A 369 -8.32 18.11 6.97
N ASP A 370 -7.06 18.39 6.63
CA ASP A 370 -6.51 18.11 5.30
C ASP A 370 -6.53 16.62 4.93
N GLU A 371 -6.07 15.74 5.82
CA GLU A 371 -5.96 14.28 5.57
C GLU A 371 -7.32 13.64 5.24
N ARG A 372 -8.42 14.12 5.83
CA ARG A 372 -9.79 13.61 5.55
C ARG A 372 -10.32 14.17 4.24
N MET A 373 -10.08 15.44 3.97
CA MET A 373 -10.46 16.09 2.72
C MET A 373 -9.82 15.39 1.51
N GLU A 374 -8.54 15.02 1.61
CA GLU A 374 -7.84 14.25 0.57
C GLU A 374 -8.50 12.88 0.29
N LEU A 375 -8.96 12.16 1.32
CA LEU A 375 -9.68 10.89 1.12
C LEU A 375 -11.02 11.09 0.40
N VAL A 376 -11.75 12.17 0.68
CA VAL A 376 -13.00 12.48 -0.03
C VAL A 376 -12.72 12.84 -1.49
N TYR A 377 -11.64 13.56 -1.79
CA TYR A 377 -11.20 13.80 -3.17
C TYR A 377 -10.83 12.50 -3.88
N ASP A 378 -10.20 11.54 -3.20
CA ASP A 378 -9.91 10.22 -3.76
C ASP A 378 -11.18 9.41 -4.08
N GLU A 379 -12.20 9.47 -3.22
CA GLU A 379 -13.50 8.88 -3.52
C GLU A 379 -14.17 9.57 -4.72
N LEU A 380 -14.12 10.90 -4.77
CA LEU A 380 -14.68 11.68 -5.88
C LEU A 380 -14.01 11.32 -7.22
N LEU A 381 -12.68 11.21 -7.23
CA LEU A 381 -11.90 10.76 -8.39
C LEU A 381 -12.35 9.38 -8.87
N LYS A 382 -12.39 8.40 -7.95
CA LYS A 382 -12.80 7.02 -8.28
C LYS A 382 -14.25 6.95 -8.75
N TYR A 383 -15.14 7.71 -8.11
CA TYR A 383 -16.54 7.77 -8.49
C TYR A 383 -16.70 8.34 -9.90
N THR A 384 -16.05 9.45 -10.22
CA THR A 384 -16.10 10.04 -11.56
C THR A 384 -15.45 9.15 -12.63
N LYS A 385 -14.37 8.44 -12.30
CA LYS A 385 -13.79 7.42 -13.19
C LYS A 385 -14.81 6.36 -13.57
N ILE A 386 -15.53 5.80 -12.59
CA ILE A 386 -16.57 4.78 -12.82
C ILE A 386 -17.64 5.32 -13.78
N LEU A 387 -18.10 6.55 -13.57
CA LEU A 387 -19.09 7.17 -14.45
C LEU A 387 -18.57 7.37 -15.89
N ILE A 388 -17.28 7.64 -16.07
CA ILE A 388 -16.63 7.74 -17.39
C ILE A 388 -16.57 6.36 -18.05
N ASP A 389 -16.10 5.34 -17.34
CA ASP A 389 -15.93 3.98 -17.88
C ASP A 389 -17.27 3.36 -18.31
N GLU A 390 -18.32 3.61 -17.52
CA GLU A 390 -19.67 3.14 -17.81
C GLU A 390 -20.47 4.06 -18.76
N LYS A 391 -19.85 5.14 -19.26
CA LYS A 391 -20.40 6.07 -20.26
C LYS A 391 -21.71 6.72 -19.81
N GLU A 392 -21.75 7.10 -18.54
CA GLU A 392 -22.96 7.56 -17.90
C GLU A 392 -23.38 8.99 -18.31
N THR A 393 -24.66 9.15 -18.64
CA THR A 393 -25.21 10.48 -18.98
C THR A 393 -25.22 11.44 -17.78
N ILE A 394 -25.12 10.93 -16.54
CA ILE A 394 -25.06 11.78 -15.35
C ILE A 394 -23.79 12.63 -15.28
N LEU A 395 -22.75 12.33 -16.06
CA LEU A 395 -21.53 13.12 -16.15
C LEU A 395 -21.81 14.59 -16.51
N GLU A 396 -22.77 14.85 -17.38
CA GLU A 396 -23.15 16.20 -17.78
C GLU A 396 -23.66 17.03 -16.60
N LYS A 397 -24.47 16.41 -15.74
CA LYS A 397 -25.05 17.04 -14.55
C LYS A 397 -24.09 17.07 -13.36
N THR A 398 -23.12 16.16 -13.31
CA THR A 398 -22.15 16.02 -12.22
C THR A 398 -20.83 16.69 -12.59
N PHE A 399 -19.85 15.96 -13.13
CA PHE A 399 -18.54 16.50 -13.47
C PHE A 399 -18.63 17.80 -14.29
N PHE A 400 -19.27 17.76 -15.46
CA PHE A 400 -19.21 18.90 -16.38
C PHE A 400 -19.99 20.14 -15.93
N LYS A 401 -21.03 20.00 -15.09
CA LYS A 401 -21.79 21.14 -14.57
C LYS A 401 -21.36 21.50 -13.16
N GLU A 402 -21.49 20.57 -12.23
CA GLU A 402 -21.28 20.81 -10.81
C GLU A 402 -19.79 20.97 -10.46
N ALA A 403 -18.88 20.22 -11.08
CA ALA A 403 -17.45 20.41 -10.79
C ALA A 403 -16.95 21.75 -11.33
N PHE A 404 -17.39 22.12 -12.54
CA PHE A 404 -16.95 23.36 -13.18
C PHE A 404 -17.54 24.62 -12.53
N VAL A 405 -18.71 24.55 -11.88
CA VAL A 405 -19.19 25.69 -11.06
C VAL A 405 -18.28 25.91 -9.84
N SER A 406 -17.76 24.84 -9.24
CA SER A 406 -17.01 24.91 -7.98
C SER A 406 -15.51 25.18 -8.11
N TYR A 407 -14.92 25.18 -9.32
CA TYR A 407 -13.51 25.59 -9.46
C TYR A 407 -13.30 27.08 -9.24
N GLY A 408 -14.36 27.91 -9.35
CA GLY A 408 -14.31 29.36 -9.18
C GLY A 408 -13.53 29.79 -7.94
N ASP A 409 -13.62 28.98 -6.88
CA ASP A 409 -13.05 29.18 -5.55
C ASP A 409 -11.52 29.03 -5.48
N GLY A 410 -10.85 28.52 -6.53
CA GLY A 410 -9.38 28.43 -6.58
C GLY A 410 -8.74 27.39 -5.64
N LYS A 411 -9.51 26.42 -5.15
CA LYS A 411 -9.04 25.40 -4.21
C LYS A 411 -8.17 24.36 -4.91
N LYS A 412 -6.94 24.15 -4.40
CA LYS A 412 -5.94 23.22 -4.97
C LYS A 412 -6.49 21.81 -5.19
N GLY A 413 -7.20 21.24 -4.20
CA GLY A 413 -7.78 19.88 -4.33
C GLY A 413 -8.80 19.76 -5.47
N MET A 414 -9.65 20.77 -5.66
CA MET A 414 -10.64 20.79 -6.74
C MET A 414 -9.99 20.96 -8.12
N ILE A 415 -8.95 21.80 -8.20
CA ILE A 415 -8.15 22.00 -9.41
C ILE A 415 -7.44 20.70 -9.78
N ASN A 416 -6.77 20.04 -8.82
CA ASN A 416 -6.15 18.73 -8.99
C ASN A 416 -7.14 17.69 -9.51
N TYR A 417 -8.32 17.62 -8.90
CA TYR A 417 -9.38 16.70 -9.30
C TYR A 417 -9.78 16.89 -10.78
N ILE A 418 -10.04 18.13 -11.20
CA ILE A 418 -10.42 18.41 -12.60
C ILE A 418 -9.29 18.03 -13.56
N PHE A 419 -8.03 18.40 -13.26
CA PHE A 419 -6.91 18.05 -14.12
C PHE A 419 -6.69 16.54 -14.23
N VAL A 420 -6.79 15.78 -13.14
CA VAL A 420 -6.65 14.31 -13.18
C VAL A 420 -7.73 13.68 -14.06
N ILE A 421 -8.98 14.14 -13.96
CA ILE A 421 -10.06 13.65 -14.83
C ILE A 421 -9.83 14.06 -16.30
N MET A 422 -9.34 15.29 -16.57
CA MET A 422 -8.98 15.72 -17.93
C MET A 422 -7.88 14.84 -18.53
N ILE A 423 -6.85 14.51 -17.75
CA ILE A 423 -5.77 13.61 -18.19
C ILE A 423 -6.33 12.21 -18.48
N TYR A 424 -7.22 11.68 -17.64
CA TYR A 424 -7.82 10.38 -17.87
C TYR A 424 -8.66 10.35 -19.17
N LEU A 425 -9.46 11.39 -19.41
CA LEU A 425 -10.21 11.53 -20.66
C LEU A 425 -9.29 11.67 -21.88
N TYR A 426 -8.18 12.41 -21.75
CA TYR A 426 -7.16 12.52 -22.79
C TYR A 426 -6.51 11.17 -23.10
N TYR A 427 -6.15 10.42 -22.05
CA TYR A 427 -5.58 9.08 -22.18
C TYR A 427 -6.49 8.14 -22.97
N LEU A 428 -7.78 8.08 -22.62
CA LEU A 428 -8.76 7.20 -23.29
C LEU A 428 -8.97 7.53 -24.78
N VAL A 429 -8.84 8.80 -25.17
CA VAL A 429 -9.10 9.24 -26.56
C VAL A 429 -7.84 9.26 -27.42
N SER A 430 -6.74 9.79 -26.90
CA SER A 430 -5.56 10.15 -27.71
C SER A 430 -4.34 9.26 -27.51
N ILE A 431 -4.29 8.45 -26.43
CA ILE A 431 -3.13 7.61 -26.12
C ILE A 431 -3.47 6.13 -26.29
N GLU A 432 -4.60 5.68 -25.74
CA GLU A 432 -5.03 4.28 -25.83
C GLU A 432 -5.50 3.87 -27.25
N ASP A 433 -5.51 4.81 -28.20
CA ASP A 433 -5.74 4.54 -29.63
C ASP A 433 -4.71 3.54 -30.20
N ASP A 434 -3.45 3.68 -29.78
CA ASP A 434 -2.33 2.91 -30.33
C ASP A 434 -2.45 1.40 -30.04
N GLU A 435 -3.20 1.00 -28.99
CA GLU A 435 -3.37 -0.41 -28.55
C GLU A 435 -4.80 -0.94 -28.75
N LYS A 436 -5.74 -0.12 -29.25
CA LYS A 436 -7.14 -0.50 -29.56
C LYS A 436 -7.96 -1.08 -28.40
N LEU A 437 -7.56 -0.88 -27.15
CA LEU A 437 -8.30 -1.32 -25.95
C LEU A 437 -9.55 -0.46 -25.66
N VAL A 438 -9.70 0.67 -26.36
CA VAL A 438 -10.93 1.48 -26.38
C VAL A 438 -11.61 1.35 -27.74
N SER A 439 -12.87 0.90 -27.74
CA SER A 439 -13.65 0.76 -28.98
C SER A 439 -13.83 2.11 -29.67
N GLN A 440 -13.96 2.10 -31.00
CA GLN A 440 -14.20 3.34 -31.77
C GLN A 440 -15.50 4.05 -31.33
N THR A 441 -16.53 3.28 -30.99
CA THR A 441 -17.81 3.81 -30.49
C THR A 441 -17.65 4.56 -29.17
N GLU A 442 -16.87 4.00 -28.25
CA GLU A 442 -16.55 4.62 -26.98
C GLU A 442 -15.73 5.90 -27.16
N ARG A 443 -14.71 5.87 -28.01
CA ARG A 443 -13.90 7.06 -28.32
C ARG A 443 -14.74 8.19 -28.90
N ASN A 444 -15.64 7.88 -29.83
CA ASN A 444 -16.54 8.87 -30.41
C ASN A 444 -17.45 9.50 -29.35
N LEU A 445 -17.96 8.70 -28.40
CA LEU A 445 -18.80 9.18 -27.31
C LEU A 445 -18.01 10.11 -26.38
N ILE A 446 -16.82 9.70 -25.92
CA ILE A 446 -15.97 10.52 -25.05
C ILE A 446 -15.52 11.80 -25.78
N SER A 447 -15.14 11.71 -27.05
CA SER A 447 -14.78 12.88 -27.87
C SER A 447 -15.95 13.86 -28.00
N SER A 448 -17.17 13.36 -28.16
CA SER A 448 -18.37 14.21 -28.22
C SER A 448 -18.63 14.92 -26.89
N LEU A 449 -18.45 14.23 -25.76
CA LEU A 449 -18.58 14.81 -24.42
C LEU A 449 -17.55 15.93 -24.19
N LEU A 450 -16.31 15.71 -24.61
CA LEU A 450 -15.24 16.71 -24.53
C LEU A 450 -15.56 17.94 -25.39
N LYS A 451 -15.93 17.71 -26.67
CA LYS A 451 -16.29 18.79 -27.60
C LYS A 451 -17.49 19.61 -27.11
N ASN A 452 -18.51 18.97 -26.55
CA ASN A 452 -19.71 19.64 -26.04
C ASN A 452 -19.41 20.52 -24.80
N ASN A 453 -18.36 20.21 -24.04
CA ASN A 453 -17.99 20.94 -22.82
C ASN A 453 -16.70 21.76 -22.97
N LYS A 454 -16.26 21.96 -24.21
CA LYS A 454 -15.00 22.58 -24.57
C LYS A 454 -14.78 23.98 -24.00
N SER A 455 -15.82 24.83 -24.01
CA SER A 455 -15.74 26.17 -23.43
C SER A 455 -15.33 26.16 -21.96
N LYS A 456 -15.86 25.22 -21.17
CA LYS A 456 -15.53 25.09 -19.75
C LYS A 456 -14.09 24.68 -19.51
N PHE A 457 -13.54 23.82 -20.38
CA PHE A 457 -12.14 23.44 -20.32
C PHE A 457 -11.22 24.59 -20.68
N ILE A 458 -11.55 25.35 -21.72
CA ILE A 458 -10.81 26.56 -22.12
C ILE A 458 -10.76 27.54 -20.94
N ASP A 459 -11.91 27.88 -20.35
CA ASP A 459 -12.00 28.80 -19.22
C ASP A 459 -11.16 28.30 -18.01
N PHE A 460 -11.24 27.01 -17.71
CA PHE A 460 -10.48 26.40 -16.63
C PHE A 460 -8.96 26.43 -16.87
N LEU A 461 -8.52 26.03 -18.06
CA LEU A 461 -7.10 26.01 -18.42
C LEU A 461 -6.51 27.43 -18.42
N HIS A 462 -7.20 28.41 -19.01
CA HIS A 462 -6.75 29.80 -19.00
C HIS A 462 -6.58 30.36 -17.58
N LYS A 463 -7.43 29.92 -16.63
CA LYS A 463 -7.35 30.38 -15.24
C LYS A 463 -6.20 29.76 -14.43
N TYR A 464 -5.83 28.50 -14.68
CA TYR A 464 -4.93 27.75 -13.77
C TYR A 464 -3.63 27.21 -14.38
N HIS A 465 -3.39 27.35 -15.69
CA HIS A 465 -2.20 26.78 -16.33
C HIS A 465 -0.85 27.23 -15.74
N VAL A 466 -0.69 28.51 -15.37
CA VAL A 466 0.61 29.09 -14.96
C VAL A 466 1.13 28.52 -13.63
N ASN A 467 0.24 28.23 -12.69
CA ASN A 467 0.62 27.88 -11.32
C ASN A 467 0.50 26.38 -11.00
N MET A 468 -0.06 25.59 -11.92
CA MET A 468 -0.45 24.22 -11.63
C MET A 468 0.59 23.17 -12.05
N PHE A 469 1.20 23.34 -13.22
CA PHE A 469 2.09 22.33 -13.78
C PHE A 469 3.46 22.39 -13.09
N SER A 470 3.57 21.68 -11.97
CA SER A 470 4.80 21.47 -11.22
C SER A 470 5.17 19.99 -11.17
N LYS A 471 6.40 19.70 -10.74
CA LYS A 471 6.83 18.30 -10.52
C LYS A 471 5.99 17.62 -9.43
N GLU A 472 5.52 18.38 -8.44
CA GLU A 472 4.62 17.87 -7.40
C GLU A 472 3.28 17.43 -8.00
N PHE A 473 2.70 18.23 -8.90
CA PHE A 473 1.46 17.85 -9.57
C PHE A 473 1.64 16.63 -10.48
N GLU A 474 2.73 16.55 -11.25
CA GLU A 474 3.01 15.37 -12.09
C GLU A 474 3.09 14.10 -11.22
N ASN A 475 3.81 14.15 -10.10
CA ASN A 475 3.91 13.03 -9.17
C ASN A 475 2.54 12.65 -8.58
N PHE A 476 1.74 13.65 -8.17
CA PHE A 476 0.37 13.45 -7.69
C PHE A 476 -0.51 12.79 -8.76
N ALA A 477 -0.50 13.30 -9.99
CA ALA A 477 -1.31 12.76 -11.08
C ALA A 477 -0.92 11.32 -11.42
N ASN A 478 0.38 11.02 -11.52
CA ASN A 478 0.88 9.66 -11.74
C ASN A 478 0.45 8.72 -10.60
N GLU A 479 0.53 9.15 -9.34
CA GLU A 479 0.11 8.32 -8.19
C GLU A 479 -1.38 7.96 -8.24
N LYS A 480 -2.24 8.91 -8.63
CA LYS A 480 -3.69 8.68 -8.74
C LYS A 480 -4.06 7.84 -9.96
N LEU A 481 -3.38 8.05 -11.09
CA LEU A 481 -3.71 7.45 -12.38
C LEU A 481 -3.04 6.09 -12.64
N ARG A 482 -1.95 5.73 -11.95
CA ARG A 482 -1.19 4.48 -12.20
C ARG A 482 -2.03 3.20 -12.22
N PHE A 483 -3.13 3.16 -11.47
CA PHE A 483 -4.02 1.99 -11.38
C PHE A 483 -5.26 2.11 -12.28
N TRP A 484 -5.33 3.15 -13.10
CA TRP A 484 -6.48 3.43 -13.97
C TRP A 484 -6.23 3.05 -15.42
N GLU A 485 -5.01 2.64 -15.75
CA GLU A 485 -4.65 2.18 -17.07
C GLU A 485 -5.43 0.93 -17.47
N ARG A 486 -5.93 0.88 -18.72
CA ARG A 486 -6.67 -0.28 -19.23
C ARG A 486 -5.72 -1.40 -19.55
N MET A 487 -5.91 -2.57 -18.96
CA MET A 487 -5.09 -3.74 -19.23
C MET A 487 -5.86 -4.72 -20.14
N PRO A 488 -5.21 -5.33 -21.15
CA PRO A 488 -5.80 -6.45 -21.87
C PRO A 488 -5.98 -7.65 -20.92
N GLU A 489 -6.98 -8.50 -21.18
CA GLU A 489 -7.24 -9.69 -20.35
C GLU A 489 -6.16 -10.76 -20.50
N ASP A 490 -5.64 -10.94 -21.71
CA ASP A 490 -4.76 -12.06 -22.08
C ASP A 490 -3.34 -11.64 -22.51
N GLU A 491 -3.02 -10.35 -22.56
CA GLU A 491 -1.77 -9.83 -23.13
C GLU A 491 -1.03 -8.88 -22.18
N ALA A 492 0.30 -8.83 -22.33
CA ALA A 492 1.13 -7.84 -21.67
C ALA A 492 1.26 -6.60 -22.57
N LYS A 493 1.16 -5.41 -21.97
CA LYS A 493 1.30 -4.14 -22.68
C LYS A 493 2.28 -3.19 -22.01
N SER A 494 2.72 -2.17 -22.75
CA SER A 494 3.54 -1.11 -22.18
C SER A 494 2.65 -0.14 -21.38
N ILE A 495 3.12 0.27 -20.21
CA ILE A 495 2.41 1.25 -19.37
C ILE A 495 2.54 2.63 -20.01
N ASN A 496 1.41 3.18 -20.46
CA ASN A 496 1.32 4.42 -21.21
C ASN A 496 0.71 5.58 -20.39
N MET A 497 0.19 5.34 -19.18
CA MET A 497 -0.43 6.39 -18.36
C MET A 497 0.56 7.48 -17.93
N ASP A 498 1.78 7.12 -17.56
CA ASP A 498 2.84 8.08 -17.21
C ASP A 498 3.18 8.99 -18.42
N TYR A 499 3.19 8.39 -19.62
CA TYR A 499 3.33 9.15 -20.86
C TYR A 499 2.13 10.06 -21.11
N ALA A 500 0.90 9.60 -20.84
CA ALA A 500 -0.31 10.42 -21.00
C ALA A 500 -0.30 11.66 -20.10
N VAL A 501 0.09 11.51 -18.82
CA VAL A 501 0.27 12.63 -17.88
C VAL A 501 1.31 13.60 -18.40
N GLN A 502 2.48 13.10 -18.77
CA GLN A 502 3.58 13.92 -19.26
C GLN A 502 3.22 14.65 -20.56
N ASN A 503 2.59 13.95 -21.49
CA ASN A 503 2.16 14.50 -22.77
C ASN A 503 1.12 15.60 -22.55
N PHE A 504 0.10 15.36 -21.72
CA PHE A 504 -0.90 16.36 -21.39
C PHE A 504 -0.27 17.65 -20.80
N ILE A 505 0.69 17.51 -19.89
CA ILE A 505 1.42 18.66 -19.31
C ILE A 505 2.21 19.40 -20.39
N ILE A 506 2.98 18.69 -21.22
CA ILE A 506 3.78 19.29 -22.29
C ILE A 506 2.90 20.02 -23.31
N MET A 507 1.78 19.43 -23.74
CA MET A 507 0.87 20.08 -24.69
C MET A 507 0.26 21.37 -24.13
N ASN A 508 -0.03 21.42 -22.82
CA ASN A 508 -0.42 22.66 -22.15
C ASN A 508 0.71 23.69 -22.15
N CYS A 509 1.94 23.28 -21.83
CA CYS A 509 3.09 24.18 -21.85
C CYS A 509 3.30 24.79 -23.26
N ILE A 510 3.15 24.00 -24.33
CA ILE A 510 3.27 24.50 -25.72
C ILE A 510 2.22 25.56 -26.03
N TYR A 511 0.96 25.33 -25.63
CA TYR A 511 -0.13 26.23 -25.95
C TYR A 511 0.00 27.59 -25.25
N PHE A 512 0.25 27.56 -23.94
CA PHE A 512 0.24 28.77 -23.11
C PHE A 512 1.52 29.60 -23.16
N ASN A 513 2.62 29.07 -23.69
CA ASN A 513 3.86 29.81 -23.84
C ASN A 513 4.00 30.37 -25.26
N SER A 514 4.03 31.70 -25.37
CA SER A 514 4.10 32.42 -26.65
C SER A 514 5.52 32.57 -27.20
N ASN A 515 6.55 32.28 -26.41
CA ASN A 515 7.95 32.41 -26.83
C ASN A 515 8.83 31.28 -26.27
N LYS A 516 9.95 31.05 -26.95
CA LYS A 516 10.93 29.99 -26.66
C LYS A 516 11.41 30.02 -25.20
N LYS A 517 11.70 31.21 -24.66
CA LYS A 517 12.24 31.36 -23.30
C LYS A 517 11.23 30.88 -22.24
N SER A 518 9.99 31.35 -22.33
CA SER A 518 8.90 30.99 -21.42
C SER A 518 8.56 29.49 -21.51
N LEU A 519 8.57 28.94 -22.73
CA LEU A 519 8.37 27.51 -22.94
C LEU A 519 9.49 26.69 -22.29
N LYS A 520 10.76 27.08 -22.51
CA LYS A 520 11.93 26.43 -21.91
C LYS A 520 11.83 26.40 -20.39
N GLU A 521 11.55 27.54 -19.77
CA GLU A 521 11.39 27.66 -18.31
C GLU A 521 10.27 26.74 -17.78
N SER A 522 9.15 26.64 -18.51
CA SER A 522 8.02 25.79 -18.14
C SER A 522 8.33 24.29 -18.24
N ILE A 523 9.11 23.85 -19.24
CA ILE A 523 9.37 22.42 -19.47
C ILE A 523 10.58 21.88 -18.69
N ILE A 524 11.55 22.72 -18.30
CA ILE A 524 12.77 22.32 -17.57
C ILE A 524 12.50 21.33 -16.41
N PRO A 525 11.52 21.55 -15.52
CA PRO A 525 11.26 20.66 -14.38
C PRO A 525 10.91 19.23 -14.79
N PHE A 526 10.35 19.05 -15.99
CA PHE A 526 9.89 17.76 -16.52
C PHE A 526 10.96 17.04 -17.36
N VAL A 527 11.95 17.77 -17.88
CA VAL A 527 12.99 17.24 -18.78
C VAL A 527 14.27 16.85 -18.04
N LYS A 528 14.69 17.61 -17.01
CA LYS A 528 16.05 17.57 -16.41
C LYS A 528 16.61 16.18 -16.05
N ASN A 529 15.76 15.22 -15.66
CA ASN A 529 16.16 13.86 -15.28
C ASN A 529 15.69 12.76 -16.25
N ARG A 530 15.05 13.15 -17.36
CA ARG A 530 14.47 12.23 -18.37
C ARG A 530 14.86 12.65 -19.79
N VAL A 531 16.02 13.29 -19.93
CA VAL A 531 16.37 14.04 -21.14
C VAL A 531 16.39 13.17 -22.38
N ILE A 532 16.98 11.97 -22.31
CA ILE A 532 17.02 11.00 -23.42
C ILE A 532 15.61 10.58 -23.83
N TYR A 533 14.78 10.17 -22.86
CA TYR A 533 13.40 9.74 -23.10
C TYR A 533 12.54 10.86 -23.70
N ILE A 534 12.70 12.08 -23.20
CA ILE A 534 11.98 13.25 -23.72
C ILE A 534 12.44 13.57 -25.14
N TYR A 535 13.74 13.55 -25.40
CA TYR A 535 14.25 13.78 -26.75
C TYR A 535 13.69 12.73 -27.72
N SER A 536 13.76 11.43 -27.38
CA SER A 536 13.23 10.39 -28.25
C SER A 536 11.71 10.50 -28.46
N SER A 537 10.97 11.04 -27.49
CA SER A 537 9.51 11.15 -27.56
C SER A 537 9.02 12.41 -28.28
N TYR A 538 9.80 13.50 -28.23
CA TYR A 538 9.35 14.84 -28.64
C TYR A 538 10.25 15.54 -29.67
N ALA A 539 11.37 14.94 -30.09
CA ALA A 539 12.31 15.49 -31.07
C ALA A 539 12.69 14.47 -32.16
N GLY A 540 13.34 14.94 -33.22
CA GLY A 540 13.87 14.10 -34.29
C GLY A 540 12.79 13.45 -35.17
N LYS A 541 12.90 12.12 -35.39
CA LYS A 541 12.07 11.38 -36.36
C LYS A 541 10.56 11.33 -36.00
N ASN A 542 10.19 11.70 -34.79
CA ASN A 542 8.80 11.62 -34.30
C ASN A 542 8.00 12.91 -34.48
N LYS A 543 8.55 13.93 -35.15
CA LYS A 543 7.92 15.25 -35.32
C LYS A 543 6.48 15.19 -35.83
N ASP A 544 6.23 14.45 -36.91
CA ASP A 544 4.90 14.35 -37.52
C ASP A 544 3.88 13.70 -36.56
N ILE A 545 4.32 12.74 -35.76
CA ILE A 545 3.48 12.09 -34.75
C ILE A 545 3.10 13.08 -33.66
N ILE A 546 4.04 13.91 -33.21
CA ILE A 546 3.81 14.92 -32.16
C ILE A 546 2.90 16.03 -32.68
N GLU A 547 3.09 16.49 -33.92
CA GLU A 547 2.20 17.48 -34.54
C GLU A 547 0.76 16.97 -34.61
N ARG A 548 0.56 15.70 -34.99
CA ARG A 548 -0.76 15.04 -34.97
C ARG A 548 -1.33 14.92 -33.56
N LYS A 549 -0.52 14.55 -32.56
CA LYS A 549 -0.97 14.48 -31.15
C LYS A 549 -1.32 15.85 -30.58
N TYR A 550 -0.58 16.90 -30.92
CA TYR A 550 -0.88 18.26 -30.51
C TYR A 550 -2.16 18.79 -31.18
N ARG A 551 -2.37 18.50 -32.47
CA ARG A 551 -3.66 18.79 -33.14
C ARG A 551 -4.84 18.12 -32.46
N SER A 552 -4.73 16.82 -32.19
CA SER A 552 -5.77 16.08 -31.46
C SER A 552 -6.03 16.71 -30.08
N TYR A 553 -4.97 17.09 -29.36
CA TYR A 553 -5.10 17.78 -28.08
C TYR A 553 -5.83 19.12 -28.20
N LEU A 554 -5.46 19.96 -29.18
CA LEU A 554 -6.14 21.22 -29.47
C LEU A 554 -7.61 20.98 -29.79
N GLU A 555 -7.95 20.05 -30.68
CA GLU A 555 -9.34 19.76 -31.03
C GLU A 555 -10.21 19.39 -29.82
N LEU A 556 -9.65 18.63 -28.87
CA LEU A 556 -10.35 18.13 -27.70
C LEU A 556 -10.56 19.21 -26.63
N PHE A 557 -9.54 20.02 -26.33
CA PHE A 557 -9.55 20.92 -25.16
C PHE A 557 -9.50 22.42 -25.49
N LEU A 558 -9.07 22.81 -26.69
CA LEU A 558 -8.71 24.20 -27.04
C LEU A 558 -9.18 24.58 -28.46
N ILE A 559 -8.93 25.78 -28.96
CA ILE A 559 -9.47 26.20 -30.26
C ILE A 559 -8.84 25.37 -31.41
N ALA A 560 -9.68 24.83 -32.31
CA ALA A 560 -9.26 23.91 -33.38
C ALA A 560 -8.67 24.62 -34.62
N ASP A 561 -8.74 25.94 -34.69
CA ASP A 561 -8.43 26.73 -35.90
C ASP A 561 -7.02 27.37 -35.88
N GLU A 562 -6.04 26.76 -35.20
CA GLU A 562 -4.64 27.17 -35.41
C GLU A 562 -4.18 26.72 -36.81
N GLN A 563 -3.63 27.64 -37.60
CA GLN A 563 -3.07 27.32 -38.91
C GLN A 563 -1.95 26.28 -38.79
N GLU A 564 -1.80 25.41 -39.80
CA GLU A 564 -0.80 24.33 -39.78
C GLU A 564 0.62 24.85 -39.52
N GLU A 565 0.96 25.99 -40.11
CA GLU A 565 2.25 26.64 -39.94
C GLU A 565 2.51 27.05 -38.48
N VAL A 566 1.48 27.49 -37.75
CA VAL A 566 1.58 27.87 -36.33
C VAL A 566 1.86 26.63 -35.48
N ILE A 567 1.15 25.53 -35.74
CA ILE A 567 1.35 24.26 -35.04
C ILE A 567 2.77 23.74 -35.27
N SER A 568 3.21 23.65 -36.52
CA SER A 568 4.56 23.16 -36.85
C SER A 568 5.65 24.07 -36.27
N ASN A 569 5.42 25.39 -36.20
CA ASN A 569 6.35 26.33 -35.56
C ASN A 569 6.41 26.14 -34.03
N ARG A 570 5.27 25.91 -33.37
CA ARG A 570 5.22 25.61 -31.93
C ARG A 570 5.93 24.30 -31.59
N ILE A 571 5.72 23.24 -32.38
CA ILE A 571 6.40 21.96 -32.19
C ILE A 571 7.91 22.09 -32.46
N LYS A 572 8.31 22.84 -33.49
CA LYS A 572 9.72 23.16 -33.73
C LYS A 572 10.34 23.91 -32.55
N THR A 573 9.61 24.87 -31.97
CA THR A 573 10.07 25.61 -30.78
C THR A 573 10.23 24.68 -29.57
N LEU A 574 9.33 23.70 -29.38
CA LEU A 574 9.48 22.66 -28.35
C LEU A 574 10.75 21.83 -28.57
N GLU A 575 10.95 21.34 -29.80
CA GLU A 575 12.13 20.56 -30.18
C GLU A 575 13.42 21.35 -29.90
N ASP A 576 13.49 22.61 -30.32
CA ASP A 576 14.62 23.50 -30.06
C ASP A 576 14.88 23.68 -28.56
N CYS A 577 13.83 23.83 -27.75
CA CYS A 577 13.96 23.91 -26.29
C CYS A 577 14.50 22.61 -25.68
N ILE A 578 14.02 21.46 -26.12
CA ILE A 578 14.45 20.14 -25.61
C ILE A 578 15.92 19.89 -25.99
N VAL A 579 16.30 20.17 -27.24
CA VAL A 579 17.68 20.06 -27.73
C VAL A 579 18.61 20.97 -26.91
N GLU A 580 18.19 22.19 -26.62
CA GLU A 580 18.98 23.15 -25.84
C GLU A 580 19.13 22.71 -24.38
N ILE A 581 18.05 22.23 -23.74
CA ILE A 581 18.10 21.67 -22.38
C ILE A 581 19.03 20.45 -22.35
N TYR A 582 18.98 19.59 -23.38
CA TYR A 582 19.86 18.44 -23.45
C TYR A 582 21.32 18.84 -23.61
N LYS A 583 21.61 19.76 -24.52
CA LYS A 583 22.96 20.31 -24.70
C LYS A 583 23.52 20.90 -23.41
N GLU A 584 22.73 21.70 -22.69
CA GLU A 584 23.14 22.29 -21.42
C GLU A 584 23.45 21.23 -20.35
N ASN A 585 22.66 20.15 -20.32
CA ASN A 585 22.90 19.04 -19.40
C ASN A 585 24.18 18.27 -19.74
N GLU A 586 24.42 18.00 -21.03
CA GLU A 586 25.63 17.34 -21.51
C GLU A 586 26.89 18.16 -21.25
N ILE A 587 26.86 19.46 -21.53
CA ILE A 587 27.98 20.36 -21.23
C ILE A 587 28.26 20.41 -19.72
N ARG A 588 27.21 20.43 -18.89
CA ARG A 588 27.36 20.40 -17.43
C ARG A 588 27.99 19.08 -16.96
N ASN A 589 27.54 17.96 -17.51
CA ASN A 589 28.10 16.63 -17.20
C ASN A 589 29.57 16.54 -17.62
N ALA A 590 29.91 17.02 -18.82
CA ALA A 590 31.28 17.12 -19.32
C ALA A 590 32.17 17.95 -18.38
N TYR A 591 31.67 19.10 -17.91
CA TYR A 591 32.41 19.94 -16.98
C TYR A 591 32.66 19.25 -15.63
N ALA A 592 31.71 18.44 -15.15
CA ALA A 592 31.83 17.73 -13.87
C ALA A 592 32.88 16.61 -13.88
N VAL A 593 33.10 15.96 -15.03
CA VAL A 593 34.10 14.88 -15.18
C VAL A 593 35.46 15.38 -15.66
N LYS A 594 35.56 16.67 -16.02
CA LYS A 594 36.78 17.28 -16.54
C LYS A 594 37.97 17.06 -15.63
N LYS A 595 39.08 16.63 -16.23
CA LYS A 595 40.39 16.53 -15.59
C LYS A 595 41.37 17.49 -16.26
N ASP A 596 42.29 18.04 -15.47
CA ASP A 596 43.34 18.91 -15.99
C ASP A 596 44.45 18.11 -16.69
N ASN A 597 45.31 18.80 -17.44
CA ASN A 597 46.42 18.16 -18.14
C ASN A 597 47.50 17.63 -17.18
N ASN A 598 47.57 18.11 -15.94
CA ASN A 598 48.56 17.63 -14.98
C ASN A 598 48.18 16.24 -14.47
N TYR A 599 46.89 16.00 -14.22
CA TYR A 599 46.33 14.70 -13.90
C TYR A 599 46.68 13.65 -14.96
N PHE A 600 46.51 13.98 -16.24
CA PHE A 600 46.85 13.05 -17.32
C PHE A 600 48.36 12.79 -17.41
N ARG A 601 49.20 13.81 -17.29
CA ARG A 601 50.67 13.63 -17.26
C ARG A 601 51.14 12.77 -16.10
N GLU A 602 50.50 12.92 -14.94
CA GLU A 602 50.77 12.09 -13.78
C GLU A 602 50.36 10.63 -14.04
N LEU A 603 49.18 10.41 -14.60
CA LEU A 603 48.71 9.07 -15.01
C LEU A 603 49.63 8.42 -16.05
N GLU A 604 50.03 9.15 -17.10
CA GLU A 604 50.96 8.68 -18.14
C GLU A 604 52.26 8.16 -17.52
N LYS A 605 52.81 8.90 -16.57
CA LYS A 605 54.07 8.56 -15.89
C LYS A 605 53.89 7.37 -14.95
N ILE A 606 52.97 7.46 -14.00
CA ILE A 606 52.80 6.44 -12.95
C ILE A 606 52.38 5.11 -13.57
N CYS A 607 51.36 5.11 -14.43
CA CYS A 607 50.87 3.88 -15.05
C CYS A 607 51.89 3.34 -16.07
N GLY A 608 52.59 4.23 -16.80
CA GLY A 608 53.66 3.83 -17.71
C GLY A 608 54.79 3.09 -16.98
N GLU A 609 55.28 3.61 -15.86
CA GLU A 609 56.32 2.98 -15.03
C GLU A 609 55.83 1.65 -14.42
N SER A 610 54.63 1.65 -13.84
CA SER A 610 53.99 0.50 -13.20
C SER A 610 53.75 -0.66 -14.18
N ILE A 611 53.10 -0.39 -15.32
CA ILE A 611 52.83 -1.39 -16.35
C ILE A 611 54.14 -1.89 -16.98
N THR A 612 55.12 -1.01 -17.22
CA THR A 612 56.45 -1.41 -17.70
C THR A 612 57.06 -2.44 -16.75
N LYS A 613 57.02 -2.19 -15.44
CA LYS A 613 57.56 -3.10 -14.44
C LYS A 613 56.85 -4.46 -14.48
N HIS A 614 55.52 -4.48 -14.49
CA HIS A 614 54.75 -5.72 -14.53
C HIS A 614 54.97 -6.52 -15.83
N LEU A 615 55.06 -5.85 -16.98
CA LEU A 615 55.38 -6.51 -18.25
C LEU A 615 56.79 -7.12 -18.23
N LYS A 616 57.79 -6.40 -17.69
CA LYS A 616 59.14 -6.94 -17.51
C LYS A 616 59.14 -8.18 -16.62
N GLU A 617 58.47 -8.13 -15.47
CA GLU A 617 58.38 -9.26 -14.54
C GLU A 617 57.79 -10.52 -15.20
N LYS A 618 56.71 -10.38 -15.99
CA LYS A 618 56.09 -11.51 -16.69
C LYS A 618 56.96 -12.09 -17.82
N ILE A 619 57.84 -11.29 -18.45
CA ILE A 619 58.63 -11.69 -19.63
C ILE A 619 60.13 -11.88 -19.31
N ASN A 620 60.55 -11.75 -18.05
CA ASN A 620 61.94 -11.82 -17.58
C ASN A 620 62.65 -13.19 -17.79
N ILE A 621 62.04 -14.10 -18.55
CA ILE A 621 62.57 -15.42 -18.84
C ILE A 621 63.60 -15.35 -19.99
N PHE A 622 63.55 -14.33 -20.84
CA PHE A 622 64.43 -14.15 -22.00
C PHE A 622 65.57 -13.16 -21.72
N ASN A 623 66.64 -13.64 -21.10
CA ASN A 623 67.74 -12.81 -20.59
C ASN A 623 69.13 -13.23 -21.11
N ALA A 624 69.21 -13.78 -22.32
CA ALA A 624 70.48 -14.20 -22.93
C ALA A 624 71.50 -13.04 -23.06
N GLU A 625 72.78 -13.32 -22.82
CA GLU A 625 73.88 -12.36 -23.01
C GLU A 625 74.29 -12.29 -24.50
N VAL A 626 73.57 -11.49 -25.29
CA VAL A 626 73.80 -11.35 -26.74
C VAL A 626 74.85 -10.27 -27.08
N SER A 627 75.71 -10.53 -28.07
CA SER A 627 76.74 -9.58 -28.53
C SER A 627 76.18 -8.41 -29.35
N LYS A 628 74.99 -8.57 -29.94
CA LYS A 628 74.24 -7.53 -30.68
C LYS A 628 72.77 -7.63 -30.32
N ASN A 629 72.14 -6.50 -30.03
CA ASN A 629 70.69 -6.39 -29.87
C ASN A 629 70.14 -5.29 -30.78
N GLU A 630 68.89 -5.44 -31.20
CA GLU A 630 68.13 -4.45 -31.95
C GLU A 630 67.15 -3.76 -31.01
N ASN A 631 66.98 -2.44 -31.16
CA ASN A 631 65.94 -1.68 -30.47
C ASN A 631 64.77 -1.44 -31.43
N LYS A 632 63.55 -1.70 -30.97
CA LYS A 632 62.33 -1.42 -31.72
C LYS A 632 61.28 -0.70 -30.86
N LYS A 633 60.54 0.19 -31.51
CA LYS A 633 59.37 0.87 -30.94
C LYS A 633 58.12 0.48 -31.72
N ASP A 634 57.11 -0.04 -31.02
CA ASP A 634 55.84 -0.46 -31.61
C ASP A 634 54.66 0.15 -30.85
N ILE A 635 53.64 0.61 -31.59
CA ILE A 635 52.35 0.98 -30.99
C ILE A 635 51.60 -0.33 -30.70
N LEU A 636 51.32 -0.57 -29.42
CA LEU A 636 50.55 -1.73 -28.97
C LEU A 636 49.06 -1.49 -29.17
N LEU A 637 48.57 -0.32 -28.76
CA LEU A 637 47.15 0.00 -28.71
C LEU A 637 46.94 1.50 -28.89
N ASN A 638 45.94 1.87 -29.67
CA ASN A 638 45.51 3.25 -29.89
C ASN A 638 43.98 3.25 -29.81
N LEU A 639 43.43 3.87 -28.76
CA LEU A 639 42.00 3.87 -28.51
C LEU A 639 41.48 5.25 -28.10
N THR A 640 40.20 5.47 -28.33
CA THR A 640 39.46 6.62 -27.81
C THR A 640 38.63 6.16 -26.62
N THR A 641 38.72 6.86 -25.49
CA THR A 641 37.96 6.53 -24.29
C THR A 641 37.44 7.78 -23.58
N GLU A 642 36.45 7.60 -22.72
CA GLU A 642 35.90 8.67 -21.89
C GLU A 642 36.85 9.05 -20.75
N VAL A 643 36.90 10.35 -20.45
CA VAL A 643 37.69 10.92 -19.35
C VAL A 643 37.24 10.36 -17.99
N SER A 644 35.94 10.09 -17.83
CA SER A 644 35.35 9.49 -16.63
C SER A 644 35.91 8.09 -16.31
N LEU A 645 36.33 7.35 -17.34
CA LEU A 645 36.88 5.99 -17.25
C LEU A 645 38.40 5.98 -17.21
N LEU A 646 39.05 7.15 -17.30
CA LEU A 646 40.50 7.28 -17.28
C LEU A 646 40.99 7.52 -15.85
N ASP A 647 41.21 6.43 -15.15
CA ASP A 647 41.92 6.42 -13.88
C ASP A 647 43.03 5.36 -13.85
N ARG A 648 43.74 5.31 -12.72
CA ARG A 648 44.83 4.37 -12.51
C ARG A 648 44.37 2.92 -12.59
N LYS A 649 43.20 2.61 -12.05
CA LYS A 649 42.67 1.25 -11.99
C LYS A 649 42.36 0.75 -13.40
N ALA A 650 41.68 1.56 -14.21
CA ALA A 650 41.35 1.21 -15.59
C ALA A 650 42.61 0.92 -16.42
N LEU A 651 43.67 1.72 -16.26
CA LEU A 651 44.92 1.53 -17.00
C LEU A 651 45.74 0.32 -16.48
N GLU A 652 45.90 0.19 -15.16
CA GLU A 652 46.77 -0.83 -14.55
C GLU A 652 46.13 -2.21 -14.41
N GLU A 653 44.80 -2.29 -14.25
CA GLU A 653 44.08 -3.55 -14.07
C GLU A 653 43.34 -3.96 -15.34
N ASP A 654 42.41 -3.11 -15.82
CA ASP A 654 41.48 -3.50 -16.88
C ASP A 654 42.15 -3.62 -18.25
N ILE A 655 43.08 -2.70 -18.58
CA ILE A 655 43.77 -2.67 -19.87
C ILE A 655 45.06 -3.52 -19.86
N PHE A 656 45.64 -3.80 -18.69
CA PHE A 656 46.94 -4.46 -18.60
C PHE A 656 46.97 -5.84 -19.27
N GLU A 657 45.95 -6.68 -19.05
CA GLU A 657 45.91 -8.01 -19.67
C GLU A 657 45.83 -7.93 -21.20
N LEU A 658 45.12 -6.93 -21.75
CA LEU A 658 45.12 -6.67 -23.20
C LEU A 658 46.52 -6.27 -23.69
N LEU A 659 47.19 -5.35 -23.01
CA LEU A 659 48.55 -4.92 -23.36
C LEU A 659 49.56 -6.05 -23.27
N TYR A 660 49.46 -6.88 -22.23
CA TYR A 660 50.29 -8.07 -22.05
C TYR A 660 50.08 -9.06 -23.20
N ASN A 661 48.83 -9.36 -23.56
CA ASN A 661 48.51 -10.25 -24.67
C ASN A 661 49.09 -9.75 -26.00
N ILE A 662 48.96 -8.45 -26.30
CA ILE A 662 49.53 -7.82 -27.51
C ILE A 662 51.06 -7.86 -27.45
N THR A 663 51.66 -7.62 -26.29
CA THR A 663 53.12 -7.69 -26.09
C THR A 663 53.64 -9.10 -26.39
N VAL A 664 52.95 -10.15 -25.93
CA VAL A 664 53.29 -11.54 -26.27
C VAL A 664 53.17 -11.80 -27.77
N SER A 665 52.14 -11.28 -28.45
CA SER A 665 52.05 -11.37 -29.92
C SER A 665 53.22 -10.67 -30.61
N ARG A 666 53.70 -9.53 -30.08
CA ARG A 666 54.89 -8.84 -30.61
C ARG A 666 56.15 -9.67 -30.40
N LEU A 667 56.33 -10.25 -29.22
CA LEU A 667 57.41 -11.20 -28.94
C LEU A 667 57.39 -12.36 -29.94
N ILE A 668 56.24 -13.01 -30.15
CA ILE A 668 56.09 -14.12 -31.12
C ILE A 668 56.54 -13.67 -32.51
N ASN A 669 56.12 -12.50 -32.97
CA ASN A 669 56.52 -11.98 -34.29
C ASN A 669 58.02 -11.71 -34.39
N VAL A 670 58.65 -11.28 -33.30
CA VAL A 670 60.10 -11.02 -33.22
C VAL A 670 60.91 -12.32 -33.27
N ILE A 671 60.47 -13.35 -32.54
CA ILE A 671 61.17 -14.65 -32.51
C ILE A 671 60.86 -15.52 -33.74
N ARG A 672 59.73 -15.26 -34.42
CA ARG A 672 59.23 -16.05 -35.56
C ARG A 672 60.29 -16.41 -36.61
N PRO A 673 61.19 -15.49 -37.04
CA PRO A 673 62.19 -15.80 -38.05
C PRO A 673 63.22 -16.85 -37.61
N CYS A 674 63.41 -17.03 -36.30
CA CYS A 674 64.36 -17.98 -35.69
C CYS A 674 63.68 -19.27 -35.21
N LEU A 675 62.40 -19.48 -35.56
CA LEU A 675 61.65 -20.69 -35.21
C LEU A 675 61.50 -21.61 -36.42
N LEU A 676 61.58 -22.91 -36.15
CA LEU A 676 61.13 -23.94 -37.10
C LEU A 676 59.61 -24.09 -36.99
N ILE A 677 58.88 -23.53 -37.95
CA ILE A 677 57.42 -23.44 -37.90
C ILE A 677 56.79 -24.44 -38.85
N GLU A 678 55.86 -25.23 -38.31
CA GLU A 678 54.97 -26.09 -39.09
C GLU A 678 53.54 -25.55 -38.99
N ASN A 679 52.89 -25.36 -40.15
CA ASN A 679 51.49 -24.93 -40.19
C ASN A 679 50.61 -26.18 -40.13
N THR A 680 49.83 -26.34 -39.06
CA THR A 680 48.96 -27.52 -38.89
C THR A 680 47.51 -27.10 -38.77
N LYS A 681 46.59 -27.98 -39.16
CA LYS A 681 45.16 -27.73 -38.91
C LYS A 681 44.85 -27.99 -37.44
N ASN A 682 43.93 -27.21 -36.88
CA ASN A 682 43.46 -27.35 -35.50
C ASN A 682 42.95 -28.77 -35.12
N SER A 683 42.59 -29.59 -36.11
CA SER A 683 42.08 -30.96 -35.98
C SER A 683 43.13 -32.04 -36.28
N ASP A 684 44.39 -31.66 -36.51
CA ASP A 684 45.45 -32.61 -36.87
C ASP A 684 45.86 -33.44 -35.63
N GLU A 685 45.60 -34.74 -35.68
CA GLU A 685 45.95 -35.68 -34.60
C GLU A 685 47.46 -35.86 -34.46
N GLU A 686 48.26 -35.51 -35.48
CA GLU A 686 49.71 -35.70 -35.51
C GLU A 686 50.51 -34.44 -35.14
N ALA A 687 49.85 -33.30 -34.91
CA ALA A 687 50.52 -32.02 -34.60
C ALA A 687 51.56 -32.14 -33.46
N LEU A 688 51.19 -32.73 -32.32
CA LEU A 688 52.14 -32.95 -31.22
C LEU A 688 53.26 -33.95 -31.56
N SER A 689 53.01 -34.88 -32.49
CA SER A 689 54.05 -35.81 -32.94
C SER A 689 55.11 -35.09 -33.76
N ILE A 690 54.68 -34.21 -34.69
CA ILE A 690 55.56 -33.33 -35.47
C ILE A 690 56.35 -32.41 -34.55
N PHE A 691 55.71 -31.82 -33.53
CA PHE A 691 56.37 -30.98 -32.53
C PHE A 691 57.56 -31.70 -31.88
N PHE A 692 57.34 -32.90 -31.32
CA PHE A 692 58.39 -33.66 -30.64
C PHE A 692 59.47 -34.21 -31.58
N GLU A 693 59.11 -34.53 -32.82
CA GLU A 693 60.08 -34.97 -33.84
C GLU A 693 61.04 -33.84 -34.21
N ASN A 694 60.52 -32.62 -34.41
CA ASN A 694 61.35 -31.45 -34.67
C ASN A 694 62.26 -31.13 -33.47
N LEU A 695 61.77 -31.22 -32.23
CA LEU A 695 62.63 -31.05 -31.05
C LEU A 695 63.81 -32.03 -31.04
N LYS A 696 63.57 -33.32 -31.34
CA LYS A 696 64.64 -34.33 -31.41
C LYS A 696 65.59 -34.13 -32.58
N LYS A 697 65.05 -33.83 -33.76
CA LYS A 697 65.81 -33.69 -35.01
C LYS A 697 66.83 -32.55 -34.93
N TYR A 698 66.44 -31.46 -34.29
CA TYR A 698 67.27 -30.25 -34.19
C TYR A 698 67.95 -30.09 -32.81
N GLY A 699 67.75 -31.03 -31.88
CA GLY A 699 68.42 -31.02 -30.58
C GLY A 699 68.05 -29.83 -29.70
N ILE A 700 66.81 -29.33 -29.79
CA ILE A 700 66.37 -28.10 -29.12
C ILE A 700 65.90 -28.43 -27.69
N ASP A 701 66.54 -27.80 -26.70
CA ASP A 701 66.19 -27.93 -25.28
C ASP A 701 65.18 -26.83 -24.88
N VAL A 702 63.90 -27.20 -24.79
CA VAL A 702 62.81 -26.24 -24.56
C VAL A 702 62.62 -26.00 -23.07
N GLU A 703 62.92 -24.79 -22.64
CA GLU A 703 62.66 -24.31 -21.29
C GLU A 703 61.34 -23.54 -21.16
N THR A 704 60.88 -22.93 -22.25
CA THR A 704 59.71 -22.02 -22.24
C THR A 704 58.71 -22.38 -23.33
N LEU A 705 57.43 -22.42 -22.97
CA LEU A 705 56.32 -22.58 -23.91
C LEU A 705 55.53 -21.27 -24.03
N ILE A 706 55.27 -20.85 -25.27
CA ILE A 706 54.55 -19.63 -25.64
C ILE A 706 53.35 -19.99 -26.50
N GLY A 707 52.19 -19.44 -26.16
CA GLY A 707 50.93 -19.83 -26.80
C GLY A 707 50.44 -21.18 -26.24
N TYR A 708 49.15 -21.26 -25.92
CA TYR A 708 48.58 -22.50 -25.39
C TYR A 708 47.09 -22.61 -25.70
N LYS A 709 46.73 -23.71 -26.34
CA LYS A 709 45.36 -24.22 -26.46
C LYS A 709 45.02 -24.91 -25.15
N SER A 710 43.91 -24.54 -24.51
CA SER A 710 43.55 -25.15 -23.22
C SER A 710 43.44 -26.68 -23.32
N TRP A 711 43.02 -27.22 -24.47
CA TRP A 711 42.73 -28.64 -24.68
C TRP A 711 43.34 -29.18 -26.00
N PHE A 712 44.20 -30.20 -25.90
CA PHE A 712 44.73 -31.01 -27.03
C PHE A 712 44.02 -32.38 -27.14
N TYR A 713 42.75 -32.43 -26.76
CA TYR A 713 41.98 -33.68 -26.65
C TYR A 713 41.91 -34.41 -28.01
N GLY A 714 42.34 -35.66 -28.03
CA GLY A 714 42.31 -36.51 -29.22
C GLY A 714 43.60 -36.50 -30.07
N GLN A 715 44.61 -35.69 -29.72
CA GLN A 715 45.90 -35.72 -30.42
C GLN A 715 46.83 -36.83 -29.91
N LYS A 716 47.61 -37.44 -30.81
CA LYS A 716 48.65 -38.42 -30.46
C LYS A 716 49.73 -37.72 -29.61
N LYS A 717 50.23 -38.39 -28.58
CA LYS A 717 51.21 -37.88 -27.59
C LYS A 717 50.67 -36.81 -26.62
N GLU A 718 49.36 -36.60 -26.48
CA GLU A 718 48.77 -35.68 -25.48
C GLU A 718 49.31 -35.91 -24.05
N LYS A 719 49.36 -37.18 -23.59
CA LYS A 719 49.88 -37.51 -22.25
C LYS A 719 51.36 -37.14 -22.08
N GLN A 720 52.16 -37.32 -23.13
CA GLN A 720 53.58 -36.95 -23.14
C GLN A 720 53.72 -35.42 -23.10
N PHE A 721 52.90 -34.71 -23.86
CA PHE A 721 52.88 -33.25 -23.84
C PHE A 721 52.50 -32.68 -22.47
N ARG A 722 51.47 -33.22 -21.79
CA ARG A 722 51.10 -32.80 -20.42
C ARG A 722 52.22 -33.01 -19.39
N LEU A 723 53.09 -34.00 -19.58
CA LEU A 723 54.27 -34.20 -18.72
C LEU A 723 55.39 -33.22 -19.06
N PHE A 724 55.60 -32.98 -20.35
CA PHE A 724 56.56 -32.00 -20.86
C PHE A 724 56.21 -30.57 -20.42
N GLU A 725 54.95 -30.17 -20.55
CA GLU A 725 54.44 -28.84 -20.15
C GLU A 725 54.76 -28.51 -18.68
N LYS A 726 54.64 -29.49 -17.77
CA LYS A 726 54.92 -29.29 -16.33
C LYS A 726 56.36 -28.87 -16.03
N ASN A 727 57.30 -29.18 -16.92
CA ASN A 727 58.71 -28.87 -16.75
C ASN A 727 59.12 -27.57 -17.47
N CYS A 728 58.21 -26.93 -18.21
CA CYS A 728 58.47 -25.69 -18.94
C CYS A 728 57.86 -24.48 -18.21
N LYS A 729 58.46 -23.31 -18.40
CA LYS A 729 57.84 -22.03 -18.01
C LYS A 729 56.78 -21.65 -19.04
N LEU A 730 55.62 -21.17 -18.58
CA LEU A 730 54.47 -20.91 -19.45
C LEU A 730 54.22 -19.42 -19.65
N ILE A 731 54.21 -18.98 -20.91
CA ILE A 731 53.76 -17.66 -21.34
C ILE A 731 52.42 -17.79 -22.05
N LYS A 732 51.35 -17.54 -21.29
CA LYS A 732 49.97 -17.62 -21.79
C LYS A 732 49.55 -16.31 -22.45
N SER A 733 48.85 -16.39 -23.58
CA SER A 733 48.25 -15.24 -24.25
C SER A 733 46.93 -15.63 -24.92
N ALA A 734 45.85 -14.91 -24.60
CA ALA A 734 44.52 -15.18 -25.14
C ALA A 734 44.45 -14.96 -26.67
N ASN A 735 45.21 -13.98 -27.19
CA ASN A 735 45.27 -13.67 -28.61
C ASN A 735 45.98 -14.74 -29.44
N ASN A 736 46.75 -15.63 -28.81
CA ASN A 736 47.55 -16.65 -29.49
C ASN A 736 47.17 -18.07 -29.02
N SER A 737 45.88 -18.31 -28.78
CA SER A 737 45.35 -19.58 -28.24
C SER A 737 45.46 -20.79 -29.19
N ASN A 738 45.73 -20.56 -30.48
CA ASN A 738 45.93 -21.64 -31.47
C ASN A 738 47.41 -21.92 -31.78
N VAL A 739 48.33 -21.22 -31.12
CA VAL A 739 49.77 -21.34 -31.36
C VAL A 739 50.40 -22.14 -30.23
N LEU A 740 51.35 -23.03 -30.57
CA LEU A 740 52.21 -23.73 -29.61
C LEU A 740 53.66 -23.53 -30.03
N ILE A 741 54.44 -22.79 -29.25
CA ILE A 741 55.86 -22.55 -29.51
C ILE A 741 56.67 -23.02 -28.32
N GLY A 742 57.64 -23.90 -28.55
CA GLY A 742 58.69 -24.26 -27.58
C GLY A 742 59.99 -23.54 -27.92
N VAL A 743 60.54 -22.80 -26.96
CA VAL A 743 61.74 -21.98 -27.11
C VAL A 743 62.78 -22.37 -26.05
N ASP A 744 64.05 -22.45 -26.46
CA ASP A 744 65.16 -22.38 -25.51
C ASP A 744 65.35 -20.91 -25.09
N SER A 745 64.80 -20.55 -23.93
CA SER A 745 64.85 -19.17 -23.44
C SER A 745 66.26 -18.63 -23.21
N ARG A 746 67.27 -19.49 -23.07
CA ARG A 746 68.68 -19.08 -22.86
C ARG A 746 69.32 -18.52 -24.13
N LEU A 747 68.73 -18.77 -25.29
CA LEU A 747 69.20 -18.29 -26.59
C LEU A 747 68.57 -16.95 -27.00
N VAL A 748 67.59 -16.46 -26.23
CA VAL A 748 66.81 -15.27 -26.57
C VAL A 748 67.02 -14.18 -25.53
N TYR A 749 67.37 -12.99 -26.01
CA TYR A 749 67.30 -11.76 -25.25
C TYR A 749 66.05 -11.00 -25.65
N PHE A 750 65.16 -10.70 -24.70
CA PHE A 750 64.03 -9.80 -24.92
C PHE A 750 63.80 -8.94 -23.68
N ASN A 751 64.14 -7.67 -23.78
CA ASN A 751 64.01 -6.72 -22.68
C ASN A 751 63.09 -5.57 -23.05
N ILE A 752 62.05 -5.38 -22.28
CA ILE A 752 61.21 -4.19 -22.39
C ILE A 752 61.98 -3.03 -21.77
N ASN A 753 62.23 -1.97 -22.55
CA ASN A 753 62.90 -0.78 -22.04
C ASN A 753 61.88 0.06 -21.27
N LYS A 754 60.80 0.46 -21.95
CA LYS A 754 59.75 1.34 -21.43
C LYS A 754 58.45 1.20 -22.21
N LEU A 755 57.31 1.29 -21.53
CA LEU A 755 56.01 1.59 -22.12
C LEU A 755 55.71 3.08 -21.96
N ASN A 756 55.59 3.80 -23.07
CA ASN A 756 55.13 5.18 -23.10
C ASN A 756 53.61 5.20 -23.30
N ILE A 757 52.90 5.80 -22.35
CA ILE A 757 51.47 6.11 -22.48
C ILE A 757 51.37 7.58 -22.87
N LYS A 758 50.63 7.89 -23.94
CA LYS A 758 50.31 9.25 -24.37
C LYS A 758 48.79 9.42 -24.34
N ILE A 759 48.30 10.37 -23.54
CA ILE A 759 46.90 10.72 -23.38
C ILE A 759 46.71 12.11 -24.02
N GLU A 760 46.25 12.09 -25.27
CA GLU A 760 46.17 13.26 -26.12
C GLU A 760 44.74 13.82 -26.19
N LYS A 761 44.66 15.13 -26.42
CA LYS A 761 43.42 15.81 -26.81
C LYS A 761 42.99 15.33 -28.18
N MET A 762 41.68 15.34 -28.40
CA MET A 762 41.12 14.99 -29.70
C MET A 762 40.87 16.25 -30.53
N ASN A 763 41.00 16.09 -31.84
CA ASN A 763 40.66 17.12 -32.82
C ASN A 763 39.40 16.71 -33.58
N LEU A 764 38.74 17.68 -34.23
CA LEU A 764 37.56 17.40 -35.04
C LEU A 764 37.87 16.47 -36.23
N ASP A 765 39.11 16.48 -36.72
CA ASP A 765 39.57 15.59 -37.78
C ASP A 765 39.58 14.11 -37.36
N ASP A 766 39.57 13.81 -36.05
CA ASP A 766 39.41 12.44 -35.53
C ASP A 766 37.96 11.92 -35.72
N PHE A 767 37.03 12.75 -36.19
CA PHE A 767 35.61 12.43 -36.38
C PHE A 767 35.15 12.77 -37.82
N PRO A 768 35.45 11.91 -38.81
CA PRO A 768 35.21 12.21 -40.22
C PRO A 768 33.72 12.33 -40.60
N ASP A 769 32.81 11.79 -39.80
CA ASP A 769 31.37 11.71 -40.10
C ASP A 769 30.53 12.86 -39.53
N ILE A 770 31.14 13.92 -38.97
CA ILE A 770 30.39 15.05 -38.40
C ILE A 770 29.75 15.89 -39.52
N LYS A 771 28.43 15.91 -39.54
CA LYS A 771 27.63 16.74 -40.46
C LYS A 771 27.44 18.15 -39.91
N LYS A 772 27.19 19.10 -40.80
CA LYS A 772 26.79 20.46 -40.44
C LYS A 772 25.29 20.67 -40.66
N ASP A 773 24.65 21.46 -39.79
CA ASP A 773 23.27 21.90 -39.96
C ASP A 773 23.16 23.12 -40.90
N THR A 774 21.93 23.60 -41.13
CA THR A 774 21.66 24.76 -41.99
C THR A 774 22.22 26.08 -41.44
N ASN A 775 22.61 26.11 -40.17
CA ASN A 775 23.15 27.28 -39.46
C ASN A 775 24.68 27.17 -39.26
N ASP A 776 25.35 26.27 -39.99
CA ASP A 776 26.78 25.97 -39.91
C ASP A 776 27.26 25.43 -38.54
N ASN A 777 26.34 24.91 -37.70
CA ASN A 777 26.70 24.19 -36.49
C ASN A 777 27.08 22.74 -36.80
N TYR A 778 27.94 22.16 -35.98
CA TYR A 778 28.35 20.76 -36.06
C TYR A 778 27.32 19.89 -35.33
N LEU A 779 26.70 18.95 -36.06
CA LEU A 779 25.76 17.97 -35.52
C LEU A 779 26.54 16.78 -34.97
N TYR A 780 26.72 16.76 -33.64
CA TYR A 780 27.43 15.69 -32.97
C TYR A 780 26.44 14.68 -32.37
N ASN A 781 26.68 13.40 -32.65
CA ASN A 781 25.91 12.30 -32.09
C ASN A 781 26.39 12.02 -30.66
N ILE A 782 25.54 12.30 -29.67
CA ILE A 782 25.84 12.04 -28.26
C ILE A 782 25.67 10.55 -27.96
N THR A 783 24.49 10.00 -28.29
CA THR A 783 24.13 8.59 -28.07
C THR A 783 22.83 8.26 -28.83
N ASN A 784 22.63 6.99 -29.21
CA ASN A 784 21.38 6.48 -29.79
C ASN A 784 20.77 7.33 -30.92
N ASP A 785 21.59 7.78 -31.87
CA ASP A 785 21.20 8.65 -32.99
C ASP A 785 20.60 10.02 -32.56
N ILE A 786 20.97 10.50 -31.37
CA ILE A 786 20.61 11.84 -30.91
C ILE A 786 21.69 12.83 -31.34
N TYR A 787 21.34 13.66 -32.31
CA TYR A 787 22.22 14.69 -32.85
C TYR A 787 21.94 16.03 -32.17
N ILE A 788 22.99 16.62 -31.60
CA ILE A 788 22.92 17.95 -30.95
C ILE A 788 23.80 18.94 -31.75
N PRO A 789 23.30 20.16 -32.02
CA PRO A 789 24.07 21.19 -32.69
C PRO A 789 25.01 21.94 -31.72
N PHE A 790 26.29 21.93 -32.05
CA PHE A 790 27.34 22.68 -31.36
C PHE A 790 28.03 23.67 -32.31
N SER A 791 28.42 24.84 -31.79
CA SER A 791 29.42 25.64 -32.50
C SER A 791 30.78 24.93 -32.49
N LYS A 792 31.67 25.27 -33.42
CA LYS A 792 33.01 24.64 -33.53
C LYS A 792 33.75 24.61 -32.19
N ARG A 793 33.83 25.78 -31.54
CA ARG A 793 34.55 25.96 -30.27
C ARG A 793 33.88 25.18 -29.13
N GLU A 794 32.55 25.17 -29.08
CA GLU A 794 31.82 24.40 -28.06
C GLU A 794 32.04 22.89 -28.23
N LEU A 795 32.02 22.39 -29.48
CA LEU A 795 32.22 20.97 -29.75
C LEU A 795 33.64 20.52 -29.40
N GLU A 796 34.65 21.28 -29.84
CA GLU A 796 36.05 21.04 -29.49
C GLU A 796 36.24 21.01 -27.97
N GLN A 797 35.59 21.91 -27.24
CA GLN A 797 35.65 21.93 -25.80
C GLN A 797 34.92 20.72 -25.18
N TYR A 798 33.72 20.39 -25.64
CA TYR A 798 32.93 19.27 -25.13
C TYR A 798 33.66 17.93 -25.33
N ILE A 799 34.18 17.67 -26.53
CA ILE A 799 34.96 16.46 -26.82
C ILE A 799 36.21 16.41 -25.93
N ASN A 800 36.90 17.53 -25.77
CA ASN A 800 38.07 17.61 -24.90
C ASN A 800 37.75 17.64 -23.40
N ASP A 801 36.51 17.75 -22.98
CA ASP A 801 36.13 17.60 -21.58
C ASP A 801 35.63 16.16 -21.31
N THR A 802 35.17 15.44 -22.33
CA THR A 802 34.56 14.10 -22.21
C THR A 802 35.40 12.94 -22.70
N LYS A 803 36.27 13.13 -23.70
CA LYS A 803 37.03 12.05 -24.37
C LYS A 803 38.52 12.36 -24.51
N ARG A 804 39.33 11.31 -24.55
CA ARG A 804 40.77 11.37 -24.83
C ARG A 804 41.17 10.25 -25.78
N LYS A 805 42.23 10.50 -26.53
CA LYS A 805 42.95 9.50 -27.30
C LYS A 805 44.08 8.96 -26.44
N VAL A 806 44.17 7.63 -26.29
CA VAL A 806 45.21 6.97 -25.48
C VAL A 806 46.02 6.06 -26.36
N ILE A 807 47.33 6.31 -26.41
CA ILE A 807 48.29 5.58 -27.22
C ILE A 807 49.30 4.90 -26.30
N PHE A 808 49.44 3.59 -26.46
CA PHE A 808 50.41 2.77 -25.75
C PHE A 808 51.53 2.37 -26.72
N GLU A 809 52.73 2.87 -26.48
CA GLU A 809 53.92 2.65 -27.32
C GLU A 809 54.98 1.90 -26.51
N LEU A 810 55.34 0.70 -26.98
CA LEU A 810 56.33 -0.16 -26.34
C LEU A 810 57.70 -0.01 -27.00
N ASP A 811 58.70 0.33 -26.20
CA ASP A 811 60.12 0.35 -26.55
C ASP A 811 60.78 -0.90 -25.95
N TYR A 812 61.36 -1.75 -26.79
CA TYR A 812 61.99 -3.00 -26.38
C TYR A 812 63.23 -3.33 -27.20
N ASN A 813 64.14 -4.07 -26.59
CA ASN A 813 65.33 -4.60 -27.25
C ASN A 813 65.21 -6.12 -27.37
N PHE A 814 65.72 -6.67 -28.47
CA PHE A 814 65.79 -8.11 -28.64
C PHE A 814 67.08 -8.55 -29.34
N GLY A 815 67.45 -9.81 -29.17
CA GLY A 815 68.59 -10.43 -29.85
C GLY A 815 68.61 -11.93 -29.64
N PHE A 816 69.42 -12.63 -30.44
CA PHE A 816 69.49 -14.09 -30.47
C PHE A 816 70.94 -14.56 -30.43
N LEU A 817 71.21 -15.68 -29.76
CA LEU A 817 72.53 -16.34 -29.74
C LEU A 817 72.72 -17.37 -30.85
N ASP A 818 71.61 -17.80 -31.48
CA ASP A 818 71.60 -18.83 -32.54
C ASP A 818 70.55 -18.49 -33.60
N ASP A 819 70.71 -19.04 -34.79
CA ASP A 819 69.78 -18.89 -35.92
C ASP A 819 68.47 -19.66 -35.68
N ILE A 820 68.53 -20.76 -34.91
CA ILE A 820 67.37 -21.57 -34.54
C ILE A 820 67.25 -21.62 -33.02
N ILE A 821 66.19 -21.04 -32.47
CA ILE A 821 65.96 -20.91 -31.01
C ILE A 821 64.78 -21.76 -30.50
N GLY A 822 64.01 -22.37 -31.40
CA GLY A 822 62.78 -23.05 -31.02
C GLY A 822 62.00 -23.69 -32.17
N VAL A 823 60.92 -24.37 -31.80
CA VAL A 823 59.97 -25.00 -32.72
C VAL A 823 58.58 -24.45 -32.45
N GLY A 824 57.83 -24.17 -33.51
CA GLY A 824 56.46 -23.66 -33.43
C GLY A 824 55.48 -24.48 -34.26
N ILE A 825 54.26 -24.62 -33.76
CA ILE A 825 53.08 -25.04 -34.51
C ILE A 825 52.10 -23.89 -34.50
N ILE A 826 51.65 -23.48 -35.70
CA ILE A 826 50.74 -22.36 -35.93
C ILE A 826 49.50 -22.83 -36.67
#